data_AF-A0A7X7QHF6-F1
#
_entry.id   AF-A0A7X7QHF6-F1
#
_cell.length_a   1.000
_cell.length_b   1.000
_cell.length_c   1.000
_cell.angle_alpha   90.00
_cell.angle_beta   90.00
_cell.angle_gamma   90.00
#
_symmetry.space_group_name_H-M   'P 1'
#
loop_
_entity.id
_entity.type
_entity.pdbx_description
1 polymer ?
#
loop_
_entity_poly.entity_id
_entity_poly.type
_entity_poly.pdbx_seq_one_letter_code
_entity_poly.pdbx_strand_id
1 'polypeptide(L)'
;MPEQVKTSLASYLPRFGLTSFREGQERVISTVLAGRDCLCVMPTGGGKSLCYQLPAVIHDGLTLVVSPLIALMKDQVDQLQKLGLPVSFINSTLSAGEQYERLDRMAAGEFSLVYVVPERFRSGRFIDAVRASGVKLLAIDEAHCVSEWGHDFRPDYARLGFFRRILGNPTTIALTATATDRVRRDIVELLDLHEPKTFITGFARPNLFYEVQSLSTERHKPLKLVEFLEKTPGSGIIYASTRKRAEEVAEIVADRAGRSTAVYHAGMLPNERKKAQEGFMRGRSEIVVATNAFGMGIDKADVRFVVHYNIPGSVEAYYQEAGRAGRDGLPSHCLMLYHASDRYIQEYFIESSYPDREYVEQVYDFLRGREENPIELTQQEVKELLSLPIGPDGVGNCEQLLESAGVLERMIASQNMATVRIDSDLPTLVDLLPKQAKTQRKVLQSVERLVGPRRQELVQFHLRNLSVHAEMDQTSLARALHDLNKLQSFTYVPPFRGRAIRMIRRDLDFDRLEIDFEAIERRKQQELDKLDRVIDFARGTACRQREILRYFGEENAAACGHCDNCRLRGTGDGGEGASENDRNLPDSADIHPKIVEAVRMVLSGVARTQQLKFSCGKNLIAQMLCGSNSAKMKKLRLDRLSTFGLLKHLRQQEVVELIDSLFVLRCLQQVDIDRYRPVVELTEYGEEVMRGQT
;
A
#
# COMPACT_ATOMS: atom_id res chain seq x y z
N MET A 1 -36.83 20.61 15.27
CA MET A 1 -35.64 21.41 14.90
C MET A 1 -35.75 22.75 15.60
N PRO A 2 -34.74 23.21 16.36
CA PRO A 2 -34.73 24.57 16.88
C PRO A 2 -34.56 25.58 15.74
N GLU A 3 -35.12 26.77 15.93
CA GLU A 3 -35.56 27.76 14.94
C GLU A 3 -34.45 28.62 14.30
N GLN A 4 -33.27 28.05 14.05
CA GLN A 4 -32.18 28.70 13.31
C GLN A 4 -31.73 27.80 12.15
N VAL A 5 -31.42 28.42 11.01
CA VAL A 5 -31.15 27.82 9.68
C VAL A 5 -32.41 27.65 8.79
N LYS A 6 -32.99 28.78 8.38
CA LYS A 6 -33.64 28.94 7.06
C LYS A 6 -32.63 29.29 5.96
N THR A 7 -31.35 29.01 6.18
CA THR A 7 -30.29 29.22 5.19
C THR A 7 -30.10 27.90 4.44
N SER A 8 -30.26 27.91 3.12
CA SER A 8 -29.98 26.74 2.29
C SER A 8 -28.54 26.27 2.54
N LEU A 9 -28.30 24.95 2.69
CA LEU A 9 -26.95 24.40 2.87
C LEU A 9 -25.97 24.87 1.79
N ALA A 10 -26.47 25.13 0.58
CA ALA A 10 -25.70 25.66 -0.53
C ALA A 10 -25.05 27.03 -0.23
N SER A 11 -25.60 27.84 0.69
CA SER A 11 -25.01 29.14 1.05
C SER A 11 -23.65 29.02 1.74
N TYR A 12 -23.31 27.85 2.26
CA TYR A 12 -22.03 27.60 2.93
C TYR A 12 -20.94 27.13 1.96
N LEU A 13 -21.30 26.68 0.75
CA LEU A 13 -20.36 26.19 -0.26
C LEU A 13 -19.29 27.21 -0.69
N PRO A 14 -19.59 28.52 -0.86
CA PRO A 14 -18.57 29.51 -1.22
C PRO A 14 -17.44 29.62 -0.20
N ARG A 15 -17.68 29.32 1.09
CA ARG A 15 -16.61 29.28 2.10
C ARG A 15 -15.56 28.22 1.83
N PHE A 16 -15.91 27.18 1.08
CA PHE A 16 -15.03 26.10 0.65
C PHE A 16 -14.56 26.25 -0.80
N GLY A 17 -14.87 27.38 -1.45
CA GLY A 17 -14.56 27.60 -2.87
C GLY A 17 -15.39 26.74 -3.83
N LEU A 18 -16.55 26.27 -3.40
CA LEU A 18 -17.44 25.39 -4.17
C LEU A 18 -18.71 26.12 -4.61
N THR A 19 -19.27 25.73 -5.74
CA THR A 19 -20.51 26.30 -6.31
C THR A 19 -21.70 25.36 -6.20
N SER A 20 -21.49 24.04 -6.14
CA SER A 20 -22.54 23.03 -6.06
C SER A 20 -22.11 21.82 -5.24
N PHE A 21 -23.08 21.11 -4.68
CA PHE A 21 -22.85 19.77 -4.11
C PHE A 21 -22.65 18.75 -5.22
N ARG A 22 -21.82 17.74 -4.92
CA ARG A 22 -21.78 16.50 -5.69
C ARG A 22 -22.92 15.58 -5.27
N GLU A 23 -23.18 14.58 -6.11
CA GLU A 23 -24.24 13.61 -5.87
C GLU A 23 -24.14 12.99 -4.46
N GLY A 24 -25.27 12.96 -3.74
CA GLY A 24 -25.36 12.39 -2.41
C GLY A 24 -24.82 13.25 -1.26
N GLN A 25 -23.92 14.21 -1.49
CA GLN A 25 -23.29 15.01 -0.42
C GLN A 25 -24.31 15.76 0.44
N GLU A 26 -25.26 16.45 -0.19
CA GLU A 26 -26.27 17.23 0.55
C GLU A 26 -27.12 16.35 1.47
N ARG A 27 -27.45 15.13 1.03
CA ARG A 27 -28.24 14.17 1.82
C ARG A 27 -27.45 13.63 3.01
N VAL A 28 -26.15 13.38 2.84
CA VAL A 28 -25.24 12.98 3.92
C VAL A 28 -25.13 14.10 4.95
N ILE A 29 -24.80 15.31 4.51
CA ILE A 29 -24.66 16.50 5.36
C ILE A 29 -25.95 16.76 6.15
N SER A 30 -27.10 16.75 5.47
CA SER A 30 -28.42 16.95 6.12
C SER A 30 -28.72 15.88 7.16
N THR A 31 -28.23 14.65 6.97
CA THR A 31 -28.42 13.56 7.93
C THR A 31 -27.59 13.77 9.18
N VAL A 32 -26.32 14.15 9.02
CA VAL A 32 -25.41 14.47 10.12
C VAL A 32 -25.94 15.65 10.92
N LEU A 33 -26.37 16.73 10.24
CA LEU A 33 -26.94 17.91 10.88
C LEU A 33 -28.25 17.63 11.64
N ALA A 34 -28.96 16.55 11.28
CA ALA A 34 -30.14 16.07 11.98
C ALA A 34 -29.80 15.20 13.21
N GLY A 35 -28.52 15.07 13.57
CA GLY A 35 -28.06 14.31 14.74
C GLY A 35 -28.10 12.79 14.57
N ARG A 36 -28.19 12.28 13.33
CA ARG A 36 -28.24 10.84 13.04
C ARG A 36 -26.88 10.30 12.61
N ASP A 37 -26.55 9.12 13.11
CA ASP A 37 -25.36 8.40 12.66
C ASP A 37 -25.44 8.08 11.17
N CYS A 38 -24.28 8.06 10.52
CA CYS A 38 -24.18 7.94 9.07
C CYS A 38 -23.00 7.05 8.67
N LEU A 39 -23.25 6.07 7.78
CA LEU A 39 -22.21 5.37 7.04
C LEU A 39 -22.18 5.92 5.61
N CYS A 40 -21.07 6.51 5.21
CA CYS A 40 -20.89 7.14 3.92
C CYS A 40 -19.80 6.43 3.11
N VAL A 41 -20.22 5.67 2.09
CA VAL A 41 -19.33 5.02 1.14
C VAL A 41 -19.36 5.79 -0.17
N MET A 42 -18.29 6.52 -0.45
CA MET A 42 -18.16 7.39 -1.62
C MET A 42 -16.80 7.17 -2.29
N PRO A 43 -16.71 7.11 -3.61
CA PRO A 43 -15.45 6.84 -4.32
C PRO A 43 -14.34 7.85 -3.98
N THR A 44 -13.10 7.50 -4.31
CA THR A 44 -11.97 8.44 -4.22
C THR A 44 -12.28 9.68 -5.05
N GLY A 45 -12.00 10.86 -4.48
CA GLY A 45 -12.40 12.12 -5.11
C GLY A 45 -13.89 12.42 -5.07
N GLY A 46 -14.74 11.64 -4.39
CA GLY A 46 -16.19 11.94 -4.23
C GLY A 46 -16.52 13.12 -3.31
N GLY A 47 -15.52 13.71 -2.65
CA GLY A 47 -15.71 14.87 -1.76
C GLY A 47 -16.19 14.49 -0.35
N LYS A 48 -15.71 13.37 0.19
CA LYS A 48 -16.02 12.89 1.55
C LYS A 48 -15.73 13.93 2.63
N SER A 49 -14.65 14.69 2.51
CA SER A 49 -14.23 15.66 3.54
C SER A 49 -15.30 16.72 3.81
N LEU A 50 -16.00 17.20 2.77
CA LEU A 50 -17.07 18.19 2.90
C LEU A 50 -18.23 17.67 3.78
N CYS A 51 -18.45 16.36 3.81
CA CYS A 51 -19.54 15.73 4.56
C CYS A 51 -19.41 15.86 6.08
N TYR A 52 -18.21 16.12 6.60
CA TYR A 52 -17.97 16.43 8.02
C TYR A 52 -17.45 17.86 8.24
N GLN A 53 -16.74 18.45 7.27
CA GLN A 53 -16.24 19.83 7.36
C GLN A 53 -17.37 20.87 7.35
N LEU A 54 -18.37 20.71 6.48
CA LEU A 54 -19.47 21.66 6.41
C LEU A 54 -20.34 21.61 7.69
N PRO A 55 -20.73 20.44 8.23
CA PRO A 55 -21.34 20.36 9.56
C PRO A 55 -20.54 21.01 10.68
N ALA A 56 -19.21 20.87 10.67
CA ALA A 56 -18.32 21.50 11.66
C ALA A 56 -18.32 23.04 11.62
N VAL A 57 -18.72 23.63 10.49
CA VAL A 57 -18.87 25.09 10.35
C VAL A 57 -20.27 25.57 10.73
N ILE A 58 -21.27 24.70 10.64
CA ILE A 58 -22.67 25.03 10.96
C ILE A 58 -22.99 24.88 12.44
N HIS A 59 -22.50 23.81 13.08
CA HIS A 59 -22.81 23.55 14.49
C HIS A 59 -21.85 24.23 15.45
N ASP A 60 -22.40 24.72 16.56
CA ASP A 60 -21.63 25.14 17.71
C ASP A 60 -21.16 23.91 18.51
N GLY A 61 -19.84 23.74 18.56
CA GLY A 61 -19.17 22.66 19.28
C GLY A 61 -18.07 21.99 18.46
N LEU A 62 -17.33 21.09 19.10
CA LEU A 62 -16.18 20.46 18.47
C LEU A 62 -16.60 19.32 17.54
N THR A 63 -16.08 19.34 16.31
CA THR A 63 -15.99 18.17 15.44
C THR A 63 -14.63 17.51 15.59
N LEU A 64 -14.61 16.25 16.02
CA LEU A 64 -13.40 15.46 16.14
C LEU A 64 -13.27 14.55 14.92
N VAL A 65 -12.22 14.70 14.12
CA VAL A 65 -11.97 13.89 12.92
C VAL A 65 -10.83 12.91 13.20
N VAL A 66 -11.14 11.61 13.23
CA VAL A 66 -10.15 10.54 13.33
C VAL A 66 -9.72 10.15 11.93
N SER A 67 -8.41 10.23 11.64
CA SER A 67 -7.83 9.85 10.35
C SER A 67 -6.49 9.14 10.56
N PRO A 68 -6.12 8.12 9.75
CA PRO A 68 -4.87 7.39 9.94
C PRO A 68 -3.65 8.18 9.43
N LEU A 69 -3.88 9.32 8.77
CA LEU A 69 -2.94 9.89 7.81
C LEU A 69 -2.46 11.27 8.24
N ILE A 70 -1.38 11.28 9.02
CA ILE A 70 -0.74 12.51 9.52
C ILE A 70 -0.48 13.54 8.41
N ALA A 71 0.02 13.09 7.25
CA ALA A 71 0.34 14.00 6.14
C ALA A 71 -0.92 14.67 5.56
N LEU A 72 -2.01 13.91 5.39
CA LEU A 72 -3.27 14.44 4.89
C LEU A 72 -3.94 15.39 5.89
N MET A 73 -3.86 15.08 7.19
CA MET A 73 -4.40 15.95 8.24
C MET A 73 -3.79 17.35 8.16
N LYS A 74 -2.47 17.44 7.93
CA LYS A 74 -1.79 18.73 7.82
C LYS A 74 -2.28 19.52 6.61
N ASP A 75 -2.33 18.89 5.43
CA ASP A 75 -2.78 19.56 4.21
C ASP A 75 -4.23 20.06 4.34
N GLN A 76 -5.12 19.26 4.95
CA GLN A 76 -6.50 19.67 5.22
C GLN A 76 -6.58 20.83 6.22
N VAL A 77 -5.80 20.78 7.31
CA VAL A 77 -5.75 21.87 8.30
C VAL A 77 -5.22 23.16 7.67
N ASP A 78 -4.13 23.09 6.91
CA ASP A 78 -3.54 24.26 6.25
C ASP A 78 -4.53 24.88 5.24
N GLN A 79 -5.32 24.07 4.52
CA GLN A 79 -6.38 24.56 3.63
C GLN A 79 -7.52 25.25 4.39
N LEU A 80 -8.05 24.62 5.44
CA LEU A 80 -9.16 25.15 6.23
C LEU A 80 -8.75 26.40 7.03
N GLN A 81 -7.52 26.47 7.54
CA GLN A 81 -6.99 27.66 8.22
C GLN A 81 -6.85 28.86 7.26
N LYS A 82 -6.47 28.63 6.00
CA LYS A 82 -6.46 29.70 4.97
C LYS A 82 -7.86 30.26 4.69
N LEU A 83 -8.90 29.46 4.93
CA LEU A 83 -10.30 29.89 4.84
C LEU A 83 -10.79 30.57 6.13
N GLY A 84 -9.91 30.78 7.12
CA GLY A 84 -10.21 31.44 8.39
C GLY A 84 -10.96 30.55 9.39
N LEU A 85 -11.00 29.22 9.18
CA LEU A 85 -11.70 28.31 10.08
C LEU A 85 -10.81 27.93 11.28
N PRO A 86 -11.38 27.91 12.51
CA PRO A 86 -10.64 27.58 13.72
C PRO A 86 -10.42 26.07 13.81
N VAL A 87 -9.40 25.58 13.10
CA VAL A 87 -9.10 24.14 13.02
C VAL A 87 -7.67 23.81 13.44
N SER A 88 -7.46 22.60 13.93
CA SER A 88 -6.15 22.12 14.37
C SER A 88 -5.98 20.61 14.14
N PHE A 89 -4.79 20.09 14.44
CA PHE A 89 -4.51 18.67 14.48
C PHE A 89 -3.69 18.30 15.72
N ILE A 90 -3.81 17.06 16.19
CA ILE A 90 -3.02 16.52 17.31
C ILE A 90 -2.46 15.15 16.90
N ASN A 91 -1.13 15.08 16.74
CA ASN A 91 -0.41 13.86 16.37
C ASN A 91 1.02 13.86 16.93
N SER A 92 1.77 12.79 16.65
CA SER A 92 3.13 12.57 17.14
C SER A 92 4.20 13.47 16.51
N THR A 93 3.91 14.22 15.44
CA THR A 93 4.90 15.12 14.80
C THR A 93 5.10 16.43 15.55
N LEU A 94 4.20 16.75 16.48
CA LEU A 94 4.27 17.93 17.33
C LEU A 94 5.15 17.67 18.55
N SER A 95 5.87 18.70 19.01
CA SER A 95 6.54 18.65 20.30
C SER A 95 5.53 18.49 21.44
N ALA A 96 5.99 17.99 22.60
CA ALA A 96 5.10 17.81 23.76
C ALA A 96 4.46 19.14 24.21
N GLY A 97 5.20 20.26 24.13
CA GLY A 97 4.68 21.59 24.44
C GLY A 97 3.55 22.02 23.51
N GLU A 98 3.73 21.88 22.20
CA GLU A 98 2.69 22.21 21.21
C GLU A 98 1.46 21.30 21.34
N GLN A 99 1.66 20.02 21.68
CA GLN A 99 0.54 19.11 21.95
C GLN A 99 -0.26 19.61 23.15
N TYR A 100 0.39 19.99 24.25
CA TYR A 100 -0.30 20.48 25.44
C TYR A 100 -1.06 21.78 25.18
N GLU A 101 -0.43 22.74 24.51
CA GLU A 101 -1.09 23.99 24.13
C GLU A 101 -2.36 23.73 23.31
N ARG A 102 -2.29 22.85 22.30
CA ARG A 102 -3.46 22.52 21.47
C ARG A 102 -4.55 21.80 22.24
N LEU A 103 -4.21 20.95 23.20
CA LEU A 103 -5.17 20.27 24.06
C LEU A 103 -5.90 21.26 24.96
N ASP A 104 -5.17 22.20 25.56
CA ASP A 104 -5.74 23.19 26.47
C ASP A 104 -6.68 24.14 25.70
N ARG A 105 -6.29 24.58 24.49
CA ARG A 105 -7.15 25.36 23.58
C ARG A 105 -8.37 24.60 23.08
N MET A 106 -8.22 23.29 22.82
CA MET A 106 -9.36 22.42 22.46
C MET A 106 -10.35 22.31 23.62
N ALA A 107 -9.87 22.13 24.85
CA ALA A 107 -10.71 22.08 26.05
C ALA A 107 -11.41 23.42 26.32
N ALA A 108 -10.77 24.55 25.96
CA ALA A 108 -11.35 25.88 26.04
C ALA A 108 -12.39 26.19 24.95
N GLY A 109 -12.61 25.28 23.99
CA GLY A 109 -13.59 25.47 22.90
C GLY A 109 -13.12 26.39 21.78
N GLU A 110 -11.81 26.62 21.63
CA GLU A 110 -11.27 27.51 20.60
C GLU A 110 -11.27 26.92 19.18
N PHE A 111 -11.54 25.62 19.03
CA PHE A 111 -11.54 24.94 17.73
C PHE A 111 -12.94 24.41 17.39
N SER A 112 -13.37 24.62 16.15
CA SER A 112 -14.58 23.98 15.60
C SER A 112 -14.28 22.58 15.05
N LEU A 113 -13.04 22.32 14.63
CA LEU A 113 -12.62 21.03 14.10
C LEU A 113 -11.19 20.67 14.52
N VAL A 114 -10.99 19.45 15.03
CA VAL A 114 -9.66 18.93 15.35
C VAL A 114 -9.46 17.56 14.70
N TYR A 115 -8.38 17.42 13.93
CA TYR A 115 -7.93 16.15 13.37
C TYR A 115 -7.05 15.40 14.37
N VAL A 116 -7.28 14.10 14.56
CA VAL A 116 -6.50 13.23 15.46
C VAL A 116 -6.17 11.89 14.84
N VAL A 117 -5.05 11.32 15.26
CA VAL A 117 -4.67 9.92 14.96
C VAL A 117 -5.22 8.99 16.05
N PRO A 118 -5.63 7.76 15.72
CA PRO A 118 -6.38 6.89 16.63
C PRO A 118 -5.58 6.47 17.88
N GLU A 119 -4.25 6.37 17.81
CA GLU A 119 -3.43 6.04 18.98
C GLU A 119 -3.48 7.12 20.08
N ARG A 120 -3.93 8.35 19.78
CA ARG A 120 -4.07 9.42 20.79
C ARG A 120 -5.10 9.08 21.86
N PHE A 121 -6.09 8.26 21.56
CA PHE A 121 -7.09 7.83 22.52
C PHE A 121 -6.52 6.99 23.68
N ARG A 122 -5.25 6.54 23.58
CA ARG A 122 -4.51 5.91 24.68
C ARG A 122 -4.02 6.91 25.74
N SER A 123 -4.03 8.22 25.44
CA SER A 123 -3.57 9.26 26.36
C SER A 123 -4.70 9.76 27.26
N GLY A 124 -4.54 9.64 28.57
CA GLY A 124 -5.52 10.14 29.56
C GLY A 124 -5.81 11.63 29.39
N ARG A 125 -4.77 12.47 29.25
CA ARG A 125 -4.92 13.91 29.05
C ARG A 125 -5.70 14.26 27.78
N PHE A 126 -5.53 13.49 26.71
CA PHE A 126 -6.32 13.67 25.49
C PHE A 126 -7.80 13.39 25.76
N ILE A 127 -8.13 12.28 26.43
CA ILE A 127 -9.51 11.95 26.80
C ILE A 127 -10.12 13.03 27.68
N ASP A 128 -9.38 13.57 28.65
CA ASP A 128 -9.84 14.65 29.53
C ASP A 128 -10.17 15.92 28.74
N ALA A 129 -9.30 16.32 27.81
CA ALA A 129 -9.52 17.48 26.95
C ALA A 129 -10.73 17.30 26.01
N VAL A 130 -10.92 16.10 25.45
CA VAL A 130 -12.08 15.79 24.58
C VAL A 130 -13.39 15.78 25.38
N ARG A 131 -13.37 15.29 26.63
CA ARG A 131 -14.55 15.36 27.52
C ARG A 131 -14.91 16.80 27.87
N ALA A 132 -13.91 17.64 28.13
CA ALA A 132 -14.13 19.05 28.44
C ALA A 132 -14.69 19.86 27.26
N SER A 133 -14.28 19.54 26.03
CA SER A 133 -14.68 20.30 24.83
C SER A 133 -16.10 19.99 24.34
N GLY A 134 -16.69 18.85 24.72
CA GLY A 134 -18.05 18.48 24.33
C GLY A 134 -18.20 18.20 22.84
N VAL A 135 -17.63 17.09 22.36
CA VAL A 135 -17.71 16.66 20.95
C VAL A 135 -19.16 16.54 20.50
N LYS A 136 -19.52 17.28 19.44
CA LYS A 136 -20.85 17.21 18.80
C LYS A 136 -20.89 16.22 17.66
N LEU A 137 -19.79 16.16 16.90
CA LEU A 137 -19.65 15.29 15.74
C LEU A 137 -18.33 14.54 15.81
N LEU A 138 -18.42 13.22 15.71
CA LEU A 138 -17.27 12.34 15.54
C LEU A 138 -17.22 11.87 14.08
N ALA A 139 -16.20 12.28 13.35
CA ALA A 139 -15.98 11.82 11.98
C ALA A 139 -14.86 10.78 11.97
N ILE A 140 -15.17 9.57 11.51
CA ILE A 140 -14.19 8.50 11.32
C ILE A 140 -13.88 8.43 9.82
N ASP A 141 -12.74 8.98 9.43
CA ASP A 141 -12.24 8.90 8.06
C ASP A 141 -11.51 7.57 7.84
N GLU A 142 -11.50 7.08 6.60
CA GLU A 142 -11.03 5.73 6.26
C GLU A 142 -11.57 4.63 7.19
N ALA A 143 -12.88 4.68 7.44
CA ALA A 143 -13.57 3.81 8.40
C ALA A 143 -13.39 2.31 8.13
N HIS A 144 -13.03 1.92 6.90
CA HIS A 144 -12.68 0.53 6.58
C HIS A 144 -11.52 -0.01 7.46
N CYS A 145 -10.66 0.84 8.02
CA CYS A 145 -9.58 0.45 8.93
C CYS A 145 -10.08 -0.20 10.24
N VAL A 146 -11.37 -0.03 10.60
CA VAL A 146 -11.93 -0.69 11.80
C VAL A 146 -12.12 -2.19 11.60
N SER A 147 -12.34 -2.64 10.37
CA SER A 147 -12.65 -4.02 10.03
C SER A 147 -11.37 -4.74 9.65
N GLU A 148 -11.16 -5.94 10.22
CA GLU A 148 -10.10 -6.85 9.80
C GLU A 148 -10.24 -7.28 8.33
N TRP A 149 -11.46 -7.20 7.80
CA TRP A 149 -11.77 -7.52 6.41
C TRP A 149 -11.53 -6.33 5.48
N GLY A 150 -11.21 -5.15 6.02
CA GLY A 150 -10.71 -4.02 5.27
C GLY A 150 -9.33 -4.29 4.67
N HIS A 151 -8.91 -3.45 3.72
CA HIS A 151 -7.61 -3.57 3.06
C HIS A 151 -6.46 -2.86 3.82
N ASP A 152 -6.76 -2.16 4.92
CA ASP A 152 -5.79 -1.49 5.79
C ASP A 152 -6.26 -1.52 7.26
N PHE A 153 -6.43 -2.73 7.81
CA PHE A 153 -6.88 -2.90 9.20
C PHE A 153 -5.90 -2.26 10.20
N ARG A 154 -6.44 -1.54 11.20
CA ARG A 154 -5.65 -0.90 12.26
C ARG A 154 -6.22 -1.24 13.63
N PRO A 155 -5.44 -1.86 14.54
CA PRO A 155 -5.92 -2.19 15.89
C PRO A 155 -6.47 -1.00 16.69
N ASP A 156 -5.89 0.19 16.55
CA ASP A 156 -6.39 1.40 17.21
C ASP A 156 -7.74 1.88 16.67
N TYR A 157 -8.06 1.58 15.40
CA TYR A 157 -9.38 1.86 14.81
C TYR A 157 -10.46 0.93 15.38
N ALA A 158 -10.17 -0.35 15.56
CA ALA A 158 -11.11 -1.31 16.14
C ALA A 158 -11.61 -0.91 17.55
N ARG A 159 -10.85 -0.08 18.26
CA ARG A 159 -11.20 0.43 19.60
C ARG A 159 -12.08 1.69 19.57
N LEU A 160 -12.34 2.27 18.40
CA LEU A 160 -13.07 3.54 18.29
C LEU A 160 -14.51 3.45 18.79
N GLY A 161 -15.19 2.31 18.68
CA GLY A 161 -16.53 2.14 19.29
C GLY A 161 -16.49 2.24 20.82
N PHE A 162 -15.48 1.68 21.46
CA PHE A 162 -15.27 1.85 22.90
C PHE A 162 -15.01 3.31 23.27
N PHE A 163 -14.19 4.02 22.49
CA PHE A 163 -13.95 5.44 22.73
C PHE A 163 -15.19 6.30 22.47
N ARG A 164 -15.99 6.01 21.45
CA ARG A 164 -17.28 6.67 21.19
C ARG A 164 -18.20 6.62 22.42
N ARG A 165 -18.29 5.45 23.09
CA ARG A 165 -19.04 5.31 24.35
C ARG A 165 -18.48 6.19 25.47
N ILE A 166 -17.16 6.26 25.62
CA ILE A 166 -16.49 7.15 26.58
C ILE A 166 -16.81 8.63 26.33
N LEU A 167 -16.99 9.01 25.07
CA LEU A 167 -17.34 10.37 24.65
C LEU A 167 -18.84 10.69 24.80
N GLY A 168 -19.66 9.75 25.28
CA GLY A 168 -21.10 9.94 25.43
C GLY A 168 -21.89 9.74 24.14
N ASN A 169 -21.38 8.94 23.20
CA ASN A 169 -22.01 8.61 21.92
C ASN A 169 -22.42 9.86 21.10
N PRO A 170 -21.46 10.73 20.73
CA PRO A 170 -21.75 11.84 19.82
C PRO A 170 -22.29 11.31 18.48
N THR A 171 -22.97 12.18 17.73
CA THR A 171 -23.36 11.86 16.35
C THR A 171 -22.11 11.48 15.57
N THR A 172 -22.13 10.31 14.92
CA THR A 172 -20.96 9.77 14.23
C THR A 172 -21.20 9.63 12.74
N ILE A 173 -20.25 10.11 11.95
CA ILE A 173 -20.16 9.81 10.51
C ILE A 173 -18.92 8.95 10.25
N ALA A 174 -19.13 7.76 9.68
CA ALA A 174 -18.06 6.88 9.21
C ALA A 174 -17.94 7.02 7.69
N LEU A 175 -16.75 7.35 7.19
CA LEU A 175 -16.50 7.60 5.76
C LEU A 175 -15.43 6.65 5.23
N THR A 176 -15.67 6.07 4.05
CA THR A 176 -14.65 5.26 3.36
C THR A 176 -14.81 5.31 1.85
N ALA A 177 -13.71 5.14 1.13
CA ALA A 177 -13.72 5.00 -0.32
C ALA A 177 -14.13 3.61 -0.80
N THR A 178 -13.76 2.60 -0.03
CA THR A 178 -13.85 1.19 -0.39
C THR A 178 -14.41 0.44 0.80
N ALA A 179 -15.57 -0.20 0.62
CA ALA A 179 -16.14 -1.10 1.61
C ALA A 179 -17.12 -2.06 0.95
N THR A 180 -16.76 -3.34 0.98
CA THR A 180 -17.66 -4.45 0.64
C THR A 180 -18.80 -4.55 1.64
N ASP A 181 -19.87 -5.28 1.31
CA ASP A 181 -21.02 -5.50 2.19
C ASP A 181 -20.65 -5.94 3.59
N ARG A 182 -19.66 -6.85 3.70
CA ARG A 182 -19.15 -7.34 4.98
C ARG A 182 -18.46 -6.23 5.76
N VAL A 183 -17.53 -5.51 5.13
CA VAL A 183 -16.81 -4.38 5.77
C VAL A 183 -17.78 -3.31 6.23
N ARG A 184 -18.86 -3.04 5.47
CA ARG A 184 -19.89 -2.09 5.88
C ARG A 184 -20.60 -2.51 7.17
N ARG A 185 -20.95 -3.79 7.32
CA ARG A 185 -21.58 -4.33 8.54
C ARG A 185 -20.63 -4.22 9.73
N ASP A 186 -19.36 -4.61 9.54
CA ASP A 186 -18.33 -4.49 10.58
C ASP A 186 -18.13 -3.05 11.03
N ILE A 187 -18.13 -2.07 10.10
CA ILE A 187 -18.03 -0.65 10.45
C ILE A 187 -19.17 -0.24 11.39
N VAL A 188 -20.41 -0.63 11.06
CA VAL A 188 -21.58 -0.31 11.88
C VAL A 188 -21.49 -0.95 13.26
N GLU A 189 -21.12 -2.23 13.32
CA GLU A 189 -21.04 -3.00 14.57
C GLU A 189 -19.89 -2.53 15.47
N LEU A 190 -18.66 -2.44 14.94
CA LEU A 190 -17.46 -2.11 15.71
C LEU A 190 -17.42 -0.64 16.16
N LEU A 191 -18.00 0.28 15.38
CA LEU A 191 -18.17 1.67 15.80
C LEU A 191 -19.43 1.88 16.65
N ASP A 192 -20.26 0.86 16.86
CA ASP A 192 -21.47 0.91 17.66
C ASP A 192 -22.45 1.99 17.13
N LEU A 193 -22.60 2.08 15.80
CA LEU A 193 -23.45 3.09 15.15
C LEU A 193 -24.92 2.73 15.34
N HIS A 194 -25.73 3.69 15.80
CA HIS A 194 -27.13 3.45 16.14
C HIS A 194 -28.03 3.75 14.95
N GLU A 195 -28.62 2.71 14.34
CA GLU A 195 -29.49 2.79 13.15
C GLU A 195 -28.96 3.78 12.09
N PRO A 196 -27.68 3.65 11.65
CA PRO A 196 -27.07 4.64 10.81
C PRO A 196 -27.76 4.69 9.45
N LYS A 197 -27.95 5.89 8.92
CA LYS A 197 -28.30 6.02 7.51
C LYS A 197 -27.08 5.69 6.65
N THR A 198 -27.24 4.72 5.77
CA THR A 198 -26.18 4.30 4.85
C THR A 198 -26.35 4.97 3.50
N PHE A 199 -25.32 5.67 3.05
CA PHE A 199 -25.23 6.27 1.72
C PHE A 199 -24.12 5.58 0.95
N ILE A 200 -24.49 4.94 -0.15
CA ILE A 200 -23.55 4.34 -1.10
C ILE A 200 -23.78 5.10 -2.41
N THR A 201 -22.81 5.92 -2.81
CA THR A 201 -22.80 6.52 -4.15
C THR A 201 -22.06 5.58 -5.09
N GLY A 202 -22.41 5.55 -6.37
CA GLY A 202 -21.84 4.61 -7.33
C GLY A 202 -20.31 4.60 -7.33
N PHE A 203 -19.70 3.40 -7.36
CA PHE A 203 -18.24 3.26 -7.48
C PHE A 203 -17.74 3.51 -8.91
N ALA A 204 -18.66 3.69 -9.86
CA ALA A 204 -18.38 3.91 -11.26
C ALA A 204 -17.59 5.20 -11.49
N ARG A 205 -16.50 5.08 -12.26
CA ARG A 205 -15.68 6.21 -12.70
C ARG A 205 -15.66 6.22 -14.23
N PRO A 206 -16.70 6.76 -14.88
CA PRO A 206 -16.87 6.67 -16.33
C PRO A 206 -15.76 7.39 -17.11
N ASN A 207 -15.05 8.32 -16.45
CA ASN A 207 -13.92 9.01 -17.03
C ASN A 207 -12.61 8.20 -17.01
N LEU A 208 -12.57 7.03 -16.36
CA LEU A 208 -11.39 6.17 -16.27
C LEU A 208 -11.46 5.02 -17.26
N PHE A 209 -10.50 4.96 -18.18
CA PHE A 209 -10.32 3.81 -19.05
C PHE A 209 -9.43 2.77 -18.35
N TYR A 210 -10.01 1.61 -18.03
CA TYR A 210 -9.30 0.48 -17.42
C TYR A 210 -8.76 -0.47 -18.50
N GLU A 211 -7.47 -0.76 -18.45
CA GLU A 211 -6.77 -1.69 -19.34
C GLU A 211 -5.86 -2.64 -18.56
N VAL A 212 -5.85 -3.92 -18.94
CA VAL A 212 -4.87 -4.89 -18.44
C VAL A 212 -4.13 -5.52 -19.61
N GLN A 213 -2.80 -5.36 -19.63
CA GLN A 213 -1.92 -6.02 -20.59
C GLN A 213 -1.24 -7.21 -19.95
N SER A 214 -1.66 -8.42 -20.32
CA SER A 214 -1.00 -9.66 -19.92
C SER A 214 0.24 -9.91 -20.77
N LEU A 215 1.37 -10.15 -20.12
CA LEU A 215 2.67 -10.32 -20.77
C LEU A 215 3.12 -11.78 -20.67
N SER A 216 3.70 -12.29 -21.75
CA SER A 216 4.29 -13.64 -21.80
C SER A 216 5.64 -13.74 -21.07
N THR A 217 6.31 -12.61 -20.86
CA THR A 217 7.57 -12.51 -20.13
C THR A 217 7.67 -11.19 -19.41
N GLU A 218 8.21 -11.22 -18.18
CA GLU A 218 8.46 -10.02 -17.37
C GLU A 218 9.37 -9.01 -18.07
N ARG A 219 10.29 -9.50 -18.92
CA ARG A 219 11.24 -8.67 -19.69
C ARG A 219 10.56 -7.70 -20.66
N HIS A 220 9.28 -7.92 -21.00
CA HIS A 220 8.53 -7.01 -21.87
C HIS A 220 7.93 -5.81 -21.11
N LYS A 221 7.88 -5.83 -19.78
CA LYS A 221 7.30 -4.74 -18.98
C LYS A 221 7.97 -3.38 -19.26
N PRO A 222 9.31 -3.25 -19.32
CA PRO A 222 9.95 -1.96 -19.62
C PRO A 222 9.56 -1.40 -20.99
N LEU A 223 9.50 -2.27 -22.02
CA LEU A 223 9.12 -1.86 -23.37
C LEU A 223 7.67 -1.37 -23.41
N LYS A 224 6.74 -2.14 -22.83
CA LYS A 224 5.32 -1.79 -22.80
C LYS A 224 5.02 -0.54 -22.00
N LEU A 225 5.77 -0.32 -20.91
CA LEU A 225 5.70 0.93 -20.16
C LEU A 225 6.10 2.12 -21.03
N VAL A 226 7.23 2.03 -21.75
CA VAL A 226 7.70 3.13 -22.62
C VAL A 226 6.70 3.41 -23.75
N GLU A 227 6.24 2.36 -24.46
CA GLU A 227 5.22 2.48 -25.52
C GLU A 227 3.94 3.17 -25.01
N PHE A 228 3.52 2.87 -23.78
CA PHE A 228 2.36 3.52 -23.16
C PHE A 228 2.61 5.00 -22.86
N LEU A 229 3.79 5.31 -22.30
CA LEU A 229 4.15 6.68 -21.90
C LEU A 229 4.37 7.61 -23.09
N GLU A 230 4.81 7.08 -24.24
CA GLU A 230 4.91 7.81 -25.50
C GLU A 230 3.54 8.22 -26.04
N LYS A 231 2.52 7.37 -25.85
CA LYS A 231 1.15 7.60 -26.32
C LYS A 231 0.29 8.40 -25.34
N THR A 232 0.73 8.51 -24.09
CA THR A 232 -0.09 9.05 -22.99
C THR A 232 0.61 10.24 -22.31
N PRO A 233 0.40 11.48 -22.79
CA PRO A 233 1.00 12.67 -22.20
C PRO A 233 0.33 13.08 -20.88
N GLY A 234 0.99 13.97 -20.13
CA GLY A 234 0.45 14.57 -18.91
C GLY A 234 0.83 13.82 -17.64
N SER A 235 0.43 14.35 -16.48
CA SER A 235 0.96 13.83 -15.21
C SER A 235 0.46 12.42 -14.89
N GLY A 236 1.32 11.60 -14.26
CA GLY A 236 0.95 10.22 -13.96
C GLY A 236 1.68 9.59 -12.78
N ILE A 237 1.10 8.50 -12.27
CA ILE A 237 1.64 7.72 -11.16
C ILE A 237 1.95 6.32 -11.66
N ILE A 238 3.13 5.78 -11.33
CA ILE A 238 3.51 4.40 -11.64
C ILE A 238 3.75 3.65 -10.33
N TYR A 239 2.93 2.64 -10.06
CA TYR A 239 3.04 1.78 -8.89
C TYR A 239 3.90 0.54 -9.15
N ALA A 240 4.88 0.33 -8.28
CA ALA A 240 5.74 -0.86 -8.25
C ALA A 240 5.69 -1.50 -6.86
N SER A 241 5.77 -2.83 -6.78
CA SER A 241 5.58 -3.55 -5.52
C SER A 241 6.76 -3.41 -4.55
N THR A 242 7.97 -3.10 -5.02
CA THR A 242 9.18 -3.01 -4.18
C THR A 242 9.90 -1.67 -4.37
N ARG A 243 10.68 -1.26 -3.35
CA ARG A 243 11.48 -0.02 -3.39
C ARG A 243 12.48 -0.04 -4.53
N LYS A 244 13.24 -1.14 -4.63
CA LYS A 244 14.20 -1.37 -5.71
C LYS A 244 13.52 -1.28 -7.09
N ARG A 245 12.34 -1.88 -7.25
CA ARG A 245 11.62 -1.80 -8.53
C ARG A 245 11.14 -0.38 -8.84
N ALA A 246 10.71 0.38 -7.84
CA ALA A 246 10.32 1.77 -8.04
C ALA A 246 11.49 2.63 -8.51
N GLU A 247 12.70 2.41 -7.97
CA GLU A 247 13.93 3.07 -8.42
C GLU A 247 14.28 2.66 -9.87
N GLU A 248 14.33 1.35 -10.16
CA GLU A 248 14.61 0.83 -11.51
C GLU A 248 13.61 1.35 -12.57
N VAL A 249 12.32 1.40 -12.25
CA VAL A 249 11.29 1.89 -13.17
C VAL A 249 11.42 3.40 -13.38
N ALA A 250 11.81 4.17 -12.36
CA ALA A 250 12.07 5.60 -12.53
C ALA A 250 13.26 5.88 -13.44
N GLU A 251 14.33 5.08 -13.36
CA GLU A 251 15.46 5.13 -14.29
C GLU A 251 15.00 4.80 -15.72
N ILE A 252 14.22 3.73 -15.91
CA ILE A 252 13.66 3.37 -17.23
C ILE A 252 12.86 4.54 -17.82
N VAL A 253 12.01 5.19 -17.03
CA VAL A 253 11.17 6.30 -17.50
C VAL A 253 12.03 7.53 -17.83
N ALA A 254 13.02 7.85 -17.00
CA ALA A 254 13.91 8.98 -17.24
C ALA A 254 14.76 8.76 -18.51
N ASP A 255 15.37 7.58 -18.65
CA ASP A 255 16.35 7.29 -19.69
C ASP A 255 15.71 6.97 -21.05
N ARG A 256 14.58 6.24 -21.05
CA ARG A 256 13.97 5.75 -22.29
C ARG A 256 12.77 6.56 -22.77
N ALA A 257 11.93 7.01 -21.84
CA ALA A 257 10.78 7.86 -22.19
C ALA A 257 11.12 9.35 -22.19
N GLY A 258 12.25 9.75 -21.58
CA GLY A 258 12.69 11.15 -21.54
C GLY A 258 11.78 12.06 -20.72
N ARG A 259 11.05 11.52 -19.74
CA ARG A 259 10.05 12.26 -18.95
C ARG A 259 10.57 12.57 -17.55
N SER A 260 10.20 13.73 -17.02
CA SER A 260 10.60 14.17 -15.67
C SER A 260 9.97 13.27 -14.61
N THR A 261 10.80 12.54 -13.86
CA THR A 261 10.38 11.55 -12.88
C THR A 261 10.84 11.88 -11.47
N ALA A 262 10.07 11.44 -10.49
CA ALA A 262 10.49 11.37 -9.09
C ALA A 262 10.20 9.98 -8.53
N VAL A 263 11.01 9.52 -7.58
CA VAL A 263 10.77 8.28 -6.83
C VAL A 263 10.07 8.62 -5.51
N TYR A 264 9.16 7.77 -5.06
CA TYR A 264 8.59 7.85 -3.72
C TYR A 264 8.41 6.46 -3.07
N HIS A 265 9.09 6.21 -1.96
CA HIS A 265 8.85 5.03 -1.12
C HIS A 265 9.22 5.26 0.34
N ALA A 266 8.76 4.37 1.24
CA ALA A 266 8.95 4.48 2.68
C ALA A 266 10.43 4.47 3.13
N GLY A 267 11.35 3.92 2.33
CA GLY A 267 12.79 3.93 2.62
C GLY A 267 13.50 5.29 2.43
N MET A 268 12.85 6.29 1.82
CA MET A 268 13.46 7.61 1.59
C MET A 268 13.45 8.47 2.84
N LEU A 269 14.40 9.40 2.94
CA LEU A 269 14.44 10.36 4.04
C LEU A 269 13.17 11.25 4.03
N PRO A 270 12.66 11.68 5.20
CA PRO A 270 11.44 12.51 5.26
C PRO A 270 11.48 13.77 4.37
N ASN A 271 12.63 14.45 4.30
CA ASN A 271 12.81 15.63 3.47
C ASN A 271 12.76 15.33 1.96
N GLU A 272 13.28 14.17 1.55
CA GLU A 272 13.26 13.73 0.14
C GLU A 272 11.84 13.36 -0.29
N ARG A 273 11.10 12.62 0.54
CA ARG A 273 9.68 12.31 0.30
C ARG A 273 8.85 13.58 0.13
N LYS A 274 9.05 14.56 1.03
CA LYS A 274 8.38 15.86 0.94
C LYS A 274 8.73 16.58 -0.36
N LYS A 275 10.01 16.61 -0.75
CA LYS A 275 10.47 17.24 -1.99
C LYS A 275 9.86 16.57 -3.23
N ALA A 276 9.82 15.24 -3.27
CA ALA A 276 9.22 14.47 -4.37
C ALA A 276 7.72 14.75 -4.49
N GLN A 277 6.98 14.68 -3.37
CA GLN A 277 5.55 14.97 -3.33
C GLN A 277 5.25 16.41 -3.78
N GLU A 278 5.93 17.42 -3.21
CA GLU A 278 5.75 18.81 -3.62
C GLU A 278 6.21 19.09 -5.07
N GLY A 279 7.17 18.30 -5.57
CA GLY A 279 7.62 18.34 -6.96
C GLY A 279 6.50 17.93 -7.90
N PHE A 280 5.89 16.77 -7.64
CA PHE A 280 4.78 16.24 -8.42
C PHE A 280 3.52 17.11 -8.32
N MET A 281 3.13 17.54 -7.11
CA MET A 281 1.95 18.38 -6.89
C MET A 281 2.04 19.72 -7.63
N ARG A 282 3.24 20.32 -7.72
CA ARG A 282 3.48 21.58 -8.43
C ARG A 282 3.82 21.40 -9.92
N GLY A 283 3.80 20.18 -10.45
CA GLY A 283 4.11 19.89 -11.86
C GLY A 283 5.60 20.01 -12.23
N ARG A 284 6.53 20.03 -11.26
CA ARG A 284 7.98 19.98 -11.53
C ARG A 284 8.44 18.59 -11.97
N SER A 285 7.78 17.56 -11.45
CA SER A 285 7.88 16.18 -11.90
C SER A 285 6.59 15.80 -12.58
N GLU A 286 6.68 15.29 -13.80
CA GLU A 286 5.52 14.87 -14.57
C GLU A 286 5.02 13.51 -14.09
N ILE A 287 5.96 12.62 -13.77
CA ILE A 287 5.68 11.26 -13.31
C ILE A 287 6.26 11.05 -11.92
N VAL A 288 5.53 10.31 -11.10
CA VAL A 288 6.05 9.78 -9.85
C VAL A 288 5.96 8.26 -9.86
N VAL A 289 7.10 7.60 -9.64
CA VAL A 289 7.20 6.15 -9.52
C VAL A 289 7.29 5.80 -8.05
N ALA A 290 6.42 4.91 -7.58
CA ALA A 290 6.25 4.71 -6.16
C ALA A 290 5.80 3.32 -5.76
N THR A 291 6.01 2.98 -4.49
CA THR A 291 5.27 1.89 -3.84
C THR A 291 3.91 2.39 -3.35
N ASN A 292 3.08 1.49 -2.81
CA ASN A 292 1.81 1.83 -2.15
C ASN A 292 1.92 2.92 -1.04
N ALA A 293 3.13 3.20 -0.56
CA ALA A 293 3.41 4.31 0.35
C ALA A 293 3.06 5.69 -0.25
N PHE A 294 3.09 5.83 -1.58
CA PHE A 294 2.66 7.04 -2.27
C PHE A 294 1.19 6.93 -2.64
N GLY A 295 0.32 7.21 -1.68
CA GLY A 295 -1.10 7.05 -1.94
C GLY A 295 -1.94 7.98 -1.11
N MET A 296 -2.29 7.51 0.07
CA MET A 296 -3.29 8.14 0.91
C MET A 296 -2.97 9.63 1.16
N GLY A 297 -3.85 10.52 0.69
CA GLY A 297 -3.72 11.98 0.84
C GLY A 297 -3.19 12.76 -0.37
N ILE A 298 -2.83 12.12 -1.48
CA ILE A 298 -2.54 12.84 -2.73
C ILE A 298 -3.87 13.36 -3.31
N ASP A 299 -3.95 14.67 -3.52
CA ASP A 299 -5.09 15.35 -4.14
C ASP A 299 -4.68 16.23 -5.30
N LYS A 300 -4.06 15.61 -6.31
CA LYS A 300 -3.79 16.25 -7.60
C LYS A 300 -4.97 15.95 -8.54
N ALA A 301 -5.69 16.99 -8.96
CA ALA A 301 -6.91 16.84 -9.76
C ALA A 301 -6.63 16.26 -11.16
N ASP A 302 -5.47 16.61 -11.72
CA ASP A 302 -5.09 16.47 -13.13
C ASP A 302 -4.14 15.29 -13.43
N VAL A 303 -4.26 14.20 -12.68
CA VAL A 303 -3.54 12.95 -12.96
C VAL A 303 -4.18 12.24 -14.17
N ARG A 304 -3.44 12.11 -15.27
CA ARG A 304 -3.92 11.58 -16.56
C ARG A 304 -3.77 10.09 -16.71
N PHE A 305 -2.84 9.49 -15.99
CA PHE A 305 -2.73 8.04 -15.96
C PHE A 305 -2.22 7.50 -14.63
N VAL A 306 -2.60 6.26 -14.36
CA VAL A 306 -2.04 5.43 -13.30
C VAL A 306 -1.60 4.12 -13.95
N VAL A 307 -0.34 3.74 -13.75
CA VAL A 307 0.19 2.47 -14.22
C VAL A 307 0.52 1.58 -13.03
N HIS A 308 -0.03 0.38 -13.00
CA HIS A 308 0.40 -0.69 -12.11
C HIS A 308 1.46 -1.53 -12.84
N TYR A 309 2.74 -1.23 -12.59
CA TYR A 309 3.86 -1.98 -13.17
C TYR A 309 3.93 -3.41 -12.62
N ASN A 310 3.49 -3.60 -11.37
CA ASN A 310 3.19 -4.89 -10.78
C ASN A 310 1.74 -4.87 -10.26
N ILE A 311 1.10 -6.04 -10.19
CA ILE A 311 -0.24 -6.12 -9.59
C ILE A 311 -0.22 -5.70 -8.12
N PRO A 312 -1.25 -4.98 -7.65
CA PRO A 312 -1.44 -4.74 -6.22
C PRO A 312 -1.87 -6.03 -5.52
N GLY A 313 -1.91 -6.02 -4.18
CA GLY A 313 -2.30 -7.19 -3.38
C GLY A 313 -3.80 -7.49 -3.37
N SER A 314 -4.65 -6.55 -3.81
CA SER A 314 -6.10 -6.72 -3.80
C SER A 314 -6.81 -5.80 -4.82
N VAL A 315 -8.09 -6.06 -5.08
CA VAL A 315 -8.94 -5.22 -5.94
C VAL A 315 -9.21 -3.85 -5.29
N GLU A 316 -9.28 -3.79 -3.96
CA GLU A 316 -9.43 -2.52 -3.23
C GLU A 316 -8.22 -1.62 -3.40
N ALA A 317 -7.01 -2.17 -3.26
CA ALA A 317 -5.78 -1.44 -3.50
C ALA A 317 -5.73 -0.93 -4.95
N TYR A 318 -6.03 -1.80 -5.92
CA TYR A 318 -6.14 -1.40 -7.33
C TYR A 318 -7.11 -0.24 -7.54
N TYR A 319 -8.33 -0.35 -7.01
CA TYR A 319 -9.37 0.66 -7.18
C TYR A 319 -8.99 2.00 -6.54
N GLN A 320 -8.42 1.97 -5.33
CA GLN A 320 -8.01 3.18 -4.62
C GLN A 320 -6.87 3.89 -5.35
N GLU A 321 -5.89 3.13 -5.84
CA GLU A 321 -4.73 3.61 -6.58
C GLU A 321 -5.12 4.14 -7.97
N ALA A 322 -5.89 3.37 -8.74
CA ALA A 322 -6.39 3.76 -10.05
C ALA A 322 -7.29 5.01 -9.96
N GLY A 323 -8.13 5.10 -8.92
CA GLY A 323 -9.04 6.21 -8.68
C GLY A 323 -8.36 7.55 -8.36
N ARG A 324 -7.02 7.59 -8.26
CA ARG A 324 -6.22 8.81 -8.18
C ARG A 324 -6.20 9.57 -9.51
N ALA A 325 -6.38 8.87 -10.61
CA ALA A 325 -6.52 9.47 -11.93
C ALA A 325 -7.84 10.26 -12.07
N GLY A 326 -7.83 11.28 -12.92
CA GLY A 326 -9.03 11.95 -13.44
C GLY A 326 -9.97 12.49 -12.37
N ARG A 327 -9.46 13.08 -11.29
CA ARG A 327 -10.31 13.66 -10.22
C ARG A 327 -11.03 14.94 -10.66
N ASP A 328 -10.50 15.59 -11.68
CA ASP A 328 -11.15 16.66 -12.45
C ASP A 328 -12.32 16.17 -13.33
N GLY A 329 -12.55 14.86 -13.41
CA GLY A 329 -13.59 14.25 -14.24
C GLY A 329 -13.21 14.10 -15.72
N LEU A 330 -12.01 14.51 -16.11
CA LEU A 330 -11.53 14.37 -17.49
C LEU A 330 -11.06 12.93 -17.79
N PRO A 331 -11.04 12.52 -19.07
CA PRO A 331 -10.56 11.20 -19.48
C PRO A 331 -9.17 10.91 -18.92
N SER A 332 -8.99 9.73 -18.34
CA SER A 332 -7.71 9.28 -17.80
C SER A 332 -7.54 7.76 -17.94
N HIS A 333 -6.30 7.29 -18.04
CA HIS A 333 -5.98 5.90 -18.39
C HIS A 333 -5.38 5.15 -17.19
N CYS A 334 -6.02 4.07 -16.76
CA CYS A 334 -5.53 3.15 -15.73
C CYS A 334 -5.04 1.85 -16.38
N LEU A 335 -3.72 1.69 -16.53
CA LEU A 335 -3.07 0.51 -17.13
C LEU A 335 -2.51 -0.42 -16.05
N MET A 336 -2.79 -1.72 -16.14
CA MET A 336 -2.10 -2.76 -15.35
C MET A 336 -1.25 -3.64 -16.27
N LEU A 337 0.06 -3.74 -15.96
CA LEU A 337 0.96 -4.70 -16.60
C LEU A 337 0.97 -6.00 -15.78
N TYR A 338 0.33 -7.03 -16.30
CA TYR A 338 0.19 -8.32 -15.62
C TYR A 338 1.21 -9.34 -16.11
N HIS A 339 1.92 -9.97 -15.18
CA HIS A 339 2.67 -11.19 -15.42
C HIS A 339 2.48 -12.17 -14.26
N ALA A 340 2.40 -13.48 -14.54
CA ALA A 340 2.11 -14.50 -13.52
C ALA A 340 3.09 -14.48 -12.34
N SER A 341 4.37 -14.15 -12.59
CA SER A 341 5.37 -14.06 -11.52
C SER A 341 5.15 -12.93 -10.52
N ASP A 342 4.27 -11.96 -10.80
CA ASP A 342 3.95 -10.91 -9.84
C ASP A 342 3.29 -11.48 -8.57
N ARG A 343 2.59 -12.62 -8.69
CA ARG A 343 1.99 -13.35 -7.57
C ARG A 343 3.00 -13.63 -6.46
N TYR A 344 4.20 -14.09 -6.81
CA TYR A 344 5.23 -14.44 -5.83
C TYR A 344 5.66 -13.26 -4.96
N ILE A 345 5.62 -12.02 -5.50
CA ILE A 345 5.98 -10.83 -4.74
C ILE A 345 4.92 -10.56 -3.67
N GLN A 346 3.63 -10.71 -4.02
CA GLN A 346 2.53 -10.50 -3.10
C GLN A 346 2.44 -11.63 -2.06
N GLU A 347 2.62 -12.89 -2.47
CA GLU A 347 2.71 -14.03 -1.54
C GLU A 347 3.83 -13.84 -0.53
N TYR A 348 5.01 -13.37 -0.97
CA TYR A 348 6.12 -13.08 -0.06
C TYR A 348 5.77 -12.02 0.99
N PHE A 349 4.99 -10.99 0.62
CA PHE A 349 4.51 -9.98 1.58
C PHE A 349 3.47 -10.55 2.54
N ILE A 350 2.58 -11.43 2.07
CA ILE A 350 1.57 -12.10 2.89
C ILE A 350 2.27 -13.04 3.89
N GLU A 351 3.18 -13.90 3.42
CA GLU A 351 3.98 -14.81 4.27
C GLU A 351 4.79 -14.04 5.32
N SER A 352 5.36 -12.90 4.95
CA SER A 352 6.08 -12.04 5.90
C SER A 352 5.13 -11.37 6.91
N SER A 353 3.90 -11.03 6.52
CA SER A 353 2.93 -10.37 7.41
C SER A 353 2.27 -11.34 8.39
N TYR A 354 2.13 -12.60 7.98
CA TYR A 354 1.50 -13.68 8.75
C TYR A 354 2.47 -14.86 8.86
N PRO A 355 3.51 -14.76 9.70
CA PRO A 355 4.52 -15.79 9.82
C PRO A 355 3.94 -17.08 10.44
N ASP A 356 4.40 -18.23 9.95
CA ASP A 356 3.99 -19.54 10.45
C ASP A 356 4.48 -19.78 11.88
N ARG A 357 3.75 -20.62 12.62
CA ARG A 357 4.06 -20.99 14.02
C ARG A 357 5.52 -21.37 14.22
N GLU A 358 6.06 -22.18 13.31
CA GLU A 358 7.44 -22.67 13.36
C GLU A 358 8.46 -21.51 13.36
N TYR A 359 8.22 -20.46 12.57
CA TYR A 359 9.14 -19.31 12.50
C TYR A 359 9.05 -18.44 13.75
N VAL A 360 7.85 -18.28 14.31
CA VAL A 360 7.67 -17.55 15.58
C VAL A 360 8.36 -18.30 16.73
N GLU A 361 8.27 -19.64 16.75
CA GLU A 361 8.95 -20.50 17.72
C GLU A 361 10.47 -20.38 17.62
N GLN A 362 11.03 -20.51 16.41
CA GLN A 362 12.47 -20.37 16.18
C GLN A 362 12.99 -18.99 16.61
N VAL A 363 12.27 -17.92 16.29
CA VAL A 363 12.62 -16.56 16.73
C VAL A 363 12.54 -16.43 18.25
N TYR A 364 11.50 -17.00 18.88
CA TYR A 364 11.34 -16.97 20.33
C TYR A 364 12.48 -17.69 21.04
N ASP A 365 12.78 -18.93 20.65
CA ASP A 365 13.84 -19.73 21.26
C ASP A 365 15.21 -19.10 21.07
N PHE A 366 15.47 -18.55 19.89
CA PHE A 366 16.69 -17.80 19.62
C PHE A 366 16.84 -16.62 20.57
N LEU A 367 15.83 -15.74 20.69
CA LEU A 367 15.88 -14.57 21.57
C LEU A 367 15.91 -14.98 23.05
N ARG A 368 15.18 -16.03 23.44
CA ARG A 368 15.16 -16.58 24.81
C ARG A 368 16.51 -17.14 25.23
N GLY A 369 17.28 -17.74 24.32
CA GLY A 369 18.59 -18.32 24.57
C GLY A 369 19.74 -17.30 24.71
N ARG A 370 19.51 -16.04 24.38
CA ARG A 370 20.53 -14.98 24.41
C ARG A 370 20.73 -14.41 25.81
N GLU A 371 21.96 -14.36 26.32
CA GLU A 371 22.22 -13.78 27.65
C GLU A 371 22.08 -12.24 27.67
N GLU A 372 22.18 -11.58 26.51
CA GLU A 372 22.11 -10.13 26.42
C GLU A 372 20.73 -9.58 26.81
N ASN A 373 20.69 -8.45 27.53
CA ASN A 373 19.46 -7.73 27.84
C ASN A 373 19.74 -6.22 28.02
N PRO A 374 19.35 -5.36 27.06
CA PRO A 374 18.58 -5.67 25.86
C PRO A 374 19.40 -6.37 24.76
N ILE A 375 18.72 -7.11 23.90
CA ILE A 375 19.28 -7.76 22.70
C ILE A 375 19.33 -6.72 21.58
N GLU A 376 20.53 -6.36 21.15
CA GLU A 376 20.79 -5.35 20.11
C GLU A 376 21.07 -5.99 18.75
N LEU A 377 20.10 -6.78 18.25
CA LEU A 377 20.14 -7.36 16.90
C LEU A 377 19.07 -6.75 16.03
N THR A 378 19.43 -6.47 14.78
CA THR A 378 18.47 -6.07 13.75
C THR A 378 17.69 -7.28 13.28
N GLN A 379 16.49 -7.05 12.77
CA GLN A 379 15.67 -8.09 12.15
C GLN A 379 16.37 -8.80 10.98
N GLN A 380 17.25 -8.08 10.26
CA GLN A 380 18.08 -8.66 9.21
C GLN A 380 19.11 -9.64 9.80
N GLU A 381 19.79 -9.26 10.88
CA GLU A 381 20.77 -10.14 11.55
C GLU A 381 20.09 -11.38 12.14
N VAL A 382 18.92 -11.22 12.78
CA VAL A 382 18.15 -12.36 13.30
C VAL A 382 17.74 -13.31 12.16
N LYS A 383 17.23 -12.76 11.05
CA LYS A 383 16.90 -13.53 9.85
C LYS A 383 18.11 -14.32 9.32
N GLU A 384 19.28 -13.67 9.21
CA GLU A 384 20.50 -14.29 8.68
C GLU A 384 21.03 -15.38 9.62
N LEU A 385 21.04 -15.13 10.93
CA LEU A 385 21.50 -16.10 11.94
C LEU A 385 20.61 -17.33 12.00
N LEU A 386 19.29 -17.18 11.79
CA LEU A 386 18.33 -18.29 11.77
C LEU A 386 18.10 -18.88 10.36
N SER A 387 18.66 -18.27 9.32
CA SER A 387 18.43 -18.67 7.92
C SER A 387 16.93 -18.81 7.55
N LEU A 388 16.10 -17.92 8.10
CA LEU A 388 14.65 -17.99 7.89
C LEU A 388 14.26 -17.62 6.44
N PRO A 389 13.24 -18.29 5.86
CA PRO A 389 12.78 -18.03 4.49
C PRO A 389 11.94 -16.73 4.37
N ILE A 390 11.58 -16.11 5.50
CA ILE A 390 10.82 -14.85 5.56
C ILE A 390 11.73 -13.61 5.48
N GLY A 391 11.17 -12.45 5.15
CA GLY A 391 11.91 -11.19 5.17
C GLY A 391 12.24 -10.67 6.57
N PRO A 392 13.08 -9.62 6.67
CA PRO A 392 13.34 -8.93 7.94
C PRO A 392 12.04 -8.41 8.57
N ASP A 393 11.13 -7.89 7.75
CA ASP A 393 9.80 -7.47 8.20
C ASP A 393 9.02 -8.64 8.81
N GLY A 394 9.19 -9.86 8.30
CA GLY A 394 8.60 -11.08 8.86
C GLY A 394 9.14 -11.43 10.24
N VAL A 395 10.45 -11.30 10.47
CA VAL A 395 11.02 -11.39 11.82
C VAL A 395 10.41 -10.32 12.72
N GLY A 396 10.22 -9.10 12.21
CA GLY A 396 9.54 -8.03 12.93
C GLY A 396 8.10 -8.33 13.32
N ASN A 397 7.37 -9.10 12.50
CA ASN A 397 6.03 -9.58 12.82
C ASN A 397 6.07 -10.72 13.85
N CYS A 398 7.05 -11.61 13.79
CA CYS A 398 7.29 -12.58 14.87
C CYS A 398 7.52 -11.87 16.21
N GLU A 399 8.42 -10.87 16.24
CA GLU A 399 8.67 -10.03 17.43
C GLU A 399 7.39 -9.37 17.95
N GLN A 400 6.52 -8.89 17.06
CA GLN A 400 5.26 -8.24 17.45
C GLN A 400 4.25 -9.22 18.05
N LEU A 401 4.16 -10.45 17.53
CA LEU A 401 3.33 -11.50 18.10
C LEU A 401 3.81 -11.88 19.51
N LEU A 402 5.12 -12.03 19.68
CA LEU A 402 5.75 -12.32 20.97
C LEU A 402 5.60 -11.16 21.97
N GLU A 403 5.67 -9.91 21.51
CA GLU A 403 5.37 -8.73 22.32
C GLU A 403 3.91 -8.74 22.79
N SER A 404 2.99 -9.08 21.89
CA SER A 404 1.55 -9.18 22.20
C SER A 404 1.24 -10.31 23.19
N ALA A 405 2.03 -11.39 23.17
CA ALA A 405 1.99 -12.48 24.14
C ALA A 405 2.66 -12.13 25.49
N GLY A 406 3.29 -10.95 25.61
CA GLY A 406 3.86 -10.44 26.85
C GLY A 406 5.20 -11.06 27.27
N VAL A 407 5.91 -11.72 26.35
CA VAL A 407 7.22 -12.34 26.66
C VAL A 407 8.40 -11.43 26.39
N LEU A 408 8.24 -10.45 25.51
CA LEU A 408 9.26 -9.47 25.17
C LEU A 408 8.67 -8.08 25.02
N GLU A 409 9.53 -7.07 24.99
CA GLU A 409 9.21 -5.68 24.71
C GLU A 409 10.15 -5.14 23.65
N ARG A 410 9.60 -4.44 22.65
CA ARG A 410 10.36 -3.82 21.57
C ARG A 410 10.68 -2.38 21.93
N MET A 411 11.95 -2.08 22.18
CA MET A 411 12.38 -0.76 22.60
C MET A 411 12.27 0.28 21.48
N ILE A 412 12.14 1.55 21.86
CA ILE A 412 12.11 2.66 20.89
C ILE A 412 13.54 2.98 20.48
N ALA A 413 13.85 2.90 19.18
CA ALA A 413 15.21 3.12 18.67
C ALA A 413 15.86 4.46 19.11
N SER A 414 15.06 5.51 19.31
CA SER A 414 15.56 6.81 19.81
C SER A 414 16.04 6.78 21.27
N GLN A 415 15.71 5.73 22.02
CA GLN A 415 16.16 5.50 23.39
C GLN A 415 17.43 4.64 23.44
N ASN A 416 17.96 4.16 22.31
CA ASN A 416 19.18 3.38 22.32
C ASN A 416 20.36 4.20 22.86
N MET A 417 21.23 3.54 23.60
CA MET A 417 22.36 4.16 24.29
C MET A 417 23.62 4.13 23.43
N ALA A 418 24.38 5.21 23.42
CA ALA A 418 25.75 5.20 22.94
C ALA A 418 26.68 4.74 24.06
N THR A 419 27.87 4.28 23.70
CA THR A 419 28.91 3.92 24.67
C THR A 419 30.20 4.67 24.37
N VAL A 420 30.87 5.15 25.40
CA VAL A 420 32.20 5.75 25.34
C VAL A 420 33.12 5.11 26.35
N ARG A 421 34.42 5.04 26.03
CA ARG A 421 35.49 4.67 26.95
C ARG A 421 36.72 5.53 26.67
N ILE A 422 37.43 5.91 27.72
CA ILE A 422 38.67 6.69 27.65
C ILE A 422 39.83 5.80 28.05
N ASP A 423 40.55 5.30 27.05
CA ASP A 423 41.70 4.41 27.19
C ASP A 423 42.98 5.23 27.48
N SER A 424 42.98 6.04 28.55
CA SER A 424 44.12 6.87 28.95
C SER A 424 44.05 7.33 30.40
N ASP A 425 45.22 7.40 31.04
CA ASP A 425 45.41 7.89 32.40
C ASP A 425 45.69 9.40 32.45
N LEU A 426 45.73 10.09 31.30
CA LEU A 426 45.95 11.53 31.25
C LEU A 426 44.81 12.27 31.99
N PRO A 427 45.11 13.34 32.74
CA PRO A 427 44.10 14.12 33.45
C PRO A 427 43.01 14.64 32.51
N THR A 428 43.41 15.08 31.31
CA THR A 428 42.50 15.43 30.23
C THR A 428 43.08 15.03 28.86
N LEU A 429 42.22 14.49 28.00
CA LEU A 429 42.51 14.24 26.59
C LEU A 429 42.34 15.50 25.72
N VAL A 430 41.72 16.54 26.27
CA VAL A 430 41.45 17.80 25.55
C VAL A 430 42.74 18.46 25.08
N ASP A 431 43.84 18.27 25.81
CA ASP A 431 45.14 18.84 25.47
C ASP A 431 45.83 18.14 24.29
N LEU A 432 45.37 16.94 23.91
CA LEU A 432 45.84 16.24 22.71
C LEU A 432 45.22 16.82 21.42
N LEU A 433 44.17 17.65 21.54
CA LEU A 433 43.48 18.23 20.38
C LEU A 433 44.04 19.62 20.02
N PRO A 434 44.16 19.97 18.73
CA PRO A 434 44.53 21.32 18.30
C PRO A 434 43.61 22.39 18.88
N LYS A 435 44.15 23.56 19.22
CA LYS A 435 43.36 24.68 19.79
C LYS A 435 42.22 25.14 18.86
N GLN A 436 42.34 24.92 17.55
CA GLN A 436 41.31 25.26 16.56
C GLN A 436 40.12 24.29 16.58
N ALA A 437 40.26 23.07 17.13
CA ALA A 437 39.23 22.03 17.18
C ALA A 437 38.17 22.29 18.27
N LYS A 438 37.55 23.48 18.24
CA LYS A 438 36.65 23.97 19.31
C LYS A 438 35.51 23.00 19.60
N THR A 439 34.91 22.42 18.57
CA THR A 439 33.81 21.47 18.68
C THR A 439 34.23 20.17 19.38
N GLN A 440 35.28 19.52 18.89
CA GLN A 440 35.78 18.27 19.46
C GLN A 440 36.25 18.47 20.91
N ARG A 441 36.90 19.61 21.21
CA ARG A 441 37.30 19.97 22.58
C ARG A 441 36.08 20.09 23.51
N LYS A 442 35.01 20.77 23.09
CA LYS A 442 33.77 20.93 23.88
C LYS A 442 33.08 19.57 24.13
N VAL A 443 33.00 18.74 23.09
CA VAL A 443 32.42 17.39 23.21
C VAL A 443 33.25 16.52 24.13
N LEU A 444 34.57 16.50 23.97
CA LEU A 444 35.47 15.71 24.81
C LEU A 444 35.42 16.14 26.28
N GLN A 445 35.35 17.45 26.58
CA GLN A 445 35.11 17.95 27.94
C GLN A 445 33.78 17.43 28.53
N SER A 446 32.74 17.38 27.71
CA SER A 446 31.42 16.88 28.14
C SER A 446 31.47 15.36 28.38
N VAL A 447 32.20 14.62 27.55
CA VAL A 447 32.42 13.18 27.72
C VAL A 447 33.28 12.89 28.94
N GLU A 448 34.34 13.65 29.20
CA GLU A 448 35.17 13.48 30.40
C GLU A 448 34.38 13.69 31.69
N ARG A 449 33.44 14.64 31.71
CA ARG A 449 32.50 14.82 32.84
C ARG A 449 31.54 13.64 32.99
N LEU A 450 31.04 13.10 31.88
CA LEU A 450 30.13 11.95 31.87
C LEU A 450 30.82 10.66 32.36
N VAL A 451 32.04 10.41 31.88
CA VAL A 451 32.84 9.23 32.22
C VAL A 451 33.35 9.34 33.66
N GLY A 452 33.84 10.52 34.05
CA GLY A 452 34.36 10.78 35.39
C GLY A 452 35.52 9.84 35.72
N PRO A 453 35.50 9.17 36.89
CA PRO A 453 36.58 8.27 37.30
C PRO A 453 36.63 6.95 36.50
N ARG A 454 35.59 6.62 35.72
CA ARG A 454 35.41 5.33 35.05
C ARG A 454 36.08 5.26 33.67
N ARG A 455 37.28 5.83 33.51
CA ARG A 455 37.92 6.02 32.18
C ARG A 455 38.09 4.72 31.40
N GLN A 456 38.54 3.65 32.05
CA GLN A 456 38.78 2.33 31.44
C GLN A 456 37.52 1.45 31.33
N GLU A 457 36.34 2.00 31.64
CA GLU A 457 35.07 1.28 31.57
C GLU A 457 34.23 1.78 30.39
N LEU A 458 33.40 0.90 29.84
CA LEU A 458 32.40 1.27 28.86
C LEU A 458 31.24 1.99 29.57
N VAL A 459 31.18 3.31 29.39
CA VAL A 459 30.13 4.16 29.98
C VAL A 459 29.03 4.40 28.96
N GLN A 460 27.82 3.92 29.26
CA GLN A 460 26.63 4.11 28.44
C GLN A 460 25.97 5.47 28.69
N PHE A 461 25.44 6.11 27.64
CA PHE A 461 24.73 7.39 27.74
C PHE A 461 23.74 7.61 26.60
N HIS A 462 22.70 8.42 26.85
CA HIS A 462 21.83 8.91 25.78
C HIS A 462 22.45 10.11 25.08
N LEU A 463 22.50 10.09 23.74
CA LEU A 463 22.97 11.22 22.94
C LEU A 463 22.24 12.53 23.28
N ARG A 464 20.94 12.44 23.58
CA ARG A 464 20.11 13.59 23.95
C ARG A 464 20.66 14.30 25.20
N ASN A 465 21.02 13.56 26.24
CA ASN A 465 21.49 14.14 27.49
C ASN A 465 22.84 14.83 27.28
N LEU A 466 23.76 14.18 26.55
CA LEU A 466 25.05 14.77 26.23
C LEU A 466 24.92 15.98 25.29
N SER A 467 23.93 15.98 24.38
CA SER A 467 23.67 17.12 23.47
C SER A 467 23.22 18.38 24.21
N VAL A 468 22.42 18.23 25.27
CA VAL A 468 22.00 19.33 26.14
C VAL A 468 23.21 19.89 26.91
N HIS A 469 24.05 19.02 27.46
CA HIS A 469 25.25 19.43 28.19
C HIS A 469 26.34 20.04 27.29
N ALA A 470 26.47 19.56 26.06
CA ALA A 470 27.38 20.12 25.07
C ALA A 470 26.79 21.38 24.39
N GLU A 471 25.51 21.70 24.61
CA GLU A 471 24.75 22.77 23.93
C GLU A 471 24.91 22.70 22.41
N MET A 472 24.65 21.52 21.83
CA MET A 472 24.83 21.24 20.41
C MET A 472 23.70 20.35 19.91
N ASP A 473 23.42 20.38 18.61
CA ASP A 473 22.49 19.43 17.99
C ASP A 473 23.09 18.01 17.96
N GLN A 474 22.22 17.00 17.97
CA GLN A 474 22.63 15.60 18.04
C GLN A 474 23.47 15.16 16.83
N THR A 475 23.24 15.74 15.65
CA THR A 475 23.98 15.37 14.44
C THR A 475 25.43 15.87 14.52
N SER A 476 25.63 17.12 14.94
CA SER A 476 26.96 17.68 15.16
C SER A 476 27.72 16.97 16.29
N LEU A 477 27.02 16.62 17.38
CA LEU A 477 27.59 15.83 18.47
C LEU A 477 28.05 14.44 18.01
N ALA A 478 27.20 13.72 17.27
CA ALA A 478 27.53 12.39 16.75
C ALA A 478 28.76 12.42 15.82
N ARG A 479 28.86 13.42 14.94
CA ARG A 479 30.04 13.61 14.08
C ARG A 479 31.30 13.87 14.90
N ALA A 480 31.22 14.73 15.90
CA ALA A 480 32.37 15.04 16.76
C ALA A 480 32.84 13.82 17.57
N LEU A 481 31.92 13.01 18.11
CA LEU A 481 32.24 11.75 18.78
C LEU A 481 32.90 10.75 17.83
N HIS A 482 32.43 10.66 16.59
CA HIS A 482 33.04 9.82 15.56
C HIS A 482 34.45 10.31 15.18
N ASP A 483 34.67 11.63 15.11
CA ASP A 483 36.01 12.19 14.89
C ASP A 483 36.95 11.92 16.07
N LEU A 484 36.46 12.01 17.31
CA LEU A 484 37.22 11.68 18.52
C LEU A 484 37.61 10.20 18.58
N ASN A 485 36.78 9.30 18.03
CA ASN A 485 37.07 7.86 17.92
C ASN A 485 38.31 7.55 17.05
N LYS A 486 38.88 8.54 16.36
CA LYS A 486 40.16 8.41 15.64
C LYS A 486 41.36 8.48 16.58
N LEU A 487 41.19 8.95 17.82
CA LEU A 487 42.22 8.93 18.85
C LEU A 487 42.35 7.51 19.40
N GLN A 488 43.57 7.00 19.52
CA GLN A 488 43.81 5.65 20.10
C GLN A 488 43.37 5.54 21.57
N SER A 489 43.27 6.67 22.27
CA SER A 489 42.87 6.76 23.68
C SER A 489 41.36 6.97 23.88
N PHE A 490 40.55 6.91 22.83
CA PHE A 490 39.12 7.18 22.92
C PHE A 490 38.33 6.20 22.06
N THR A 491 37.44 5.45 22.71
CA THR A 491 36.52 4.53 22.05
C THR A 491 35.11 5.11 22.11
N TYR A 492 34.43 5.17 20.97
CA TYR A 492 33.03 5.52 20.83
C TYR A 492 32.30 4.47 20.00
N VAL A 493 31.28 3.88 20.60
CA VAL A 493 30.32 2.99 19.95
C VAL A 493 29.02 3.77 19.80
N PRO A 494 28.56 4.04 18.55
CA PRO A 494 27.30 4.74 18.33
C PRO A 494 26.12 3.91 18.85
N PRO A 495 24.96 4.54 19.12
CA PRO A 495 23.77 3.79 19.51
C PRO A 495 23.40 2.76 18.46
N PHE A 496 22.90 1.62 18.92
CA PHE A 496 22.28 0.63 18.06
C PHE A 496 21.22 1.30 17.16
N ARG A 497 21.20 0.96 15.87
CA ARG A 497 20.29 1.61 14.90
C ARG A 497 18.92 0.94 14.81
N GLY A 498 18.79 -0.31 15.26
CA GLY A 498 17.54 -1.05 15.25
C GLY A 498 16.69 -0.82 16.50
N ARG A 499 15.61 -1.59 16.65
CA ARG A 499 14.83 -1.64 17.89
C ARG A 499 15.40 -2.76 18.75
N ALA A 500 16.03 -2.42 19.87
CA ALA A 500 16.54 -3.44 20.79
C ALA A 500 15.36 -4.21 21.41
N ILE A 501 15.56 -5.49 21.69
CA ILE A 501 14.54 -6.37 22.28
C ILE A 501 14.88 -6.63 23.74
N ARG A 502 13.91 -6.41 24.63
CA ARG A 502 14.04 -6.77 26.04
C ARG A 502 13.17 -7.99 26.33
N MET A 503 13.78 -9.07 26.81
CA MET A 503 13.01 -10.23 27.30
C MET A 503 12.38 -9.90 28.65
N ILE A 504 11.06 -10.03 28.74
CA ILE A 504 10.28 -9.83 29.98
C ILE A 504 10.14 -11.15 30.72
N ARG A 505 9.91 -12.24 30.00
CA ARG A 505 9.76 -13.60 30.52
C ARG A 505 10.68 -14.54 29.74
N ARG A 506 11.46 -15.34 30.46
CA ARG A 506 12.33 -16.39 29.90
C ARG A 506 11.95 -17.79 30.42
N ASP A 507 11.09 -17.82 31.42
CA ASP A 507 10.59 -19.00 32.13
C ASP A 507 9.47 -19.73 31.39
N LEU A 508 8.88 -19.12 30.37
CA LEU A 508 7.81 -19.71 29.59
C LEU A 508 8.36 -20.52 28.41
N ASP A 509 7.80 -21.69 28.20
CA ASP A 509 7.95 -22.44 26.94
C ASP A 509 6.98 -21.90 25.89
N PHE A 510 7.33 -22.10 24.62
CA PHE A 510 6.59 -21.56 23.47
C PHE A 510 5.11 -22.01 23.45
N ASP A 511 4.84 -23.28 23.79
CA ASP A 511 3.49 -23.83 23.82
C ASP A 511 2.58 -23.21 24.91
N ARG A 512 3.16 -22.47 25.86
CA ARG A 512 2.40 -21.76 26.89
C ARG A 512 2.09 -20.32 26.51
N LEU A 513 2.53 -19.86 25.34
CA LEU A 513 2.24 -18.52 24.86
C LEU A 513 0.83 -18.49 24.28
N GLU A 514 0.01 -17.55 24.74
CA GLU A 514 -1.36 -17.36 24.26
C GLU A 514 -1.37 -16.63 22.90
N ILE A 515 -0.86 -17.29 21.86
CA ILE A 515 -0.86 -16.79 20.49
C ILE A 515 -1.88 -17.59 19.67
N ASP A 516 -2.90 -16.90 19.16
CA ASP A 516 -3.95 -17.49 18.32
C ASP A 516 -3.45 -17.69 16.87
N PHE A 517 -2.71 -18.79 16.65
CA PHE A 517 -2.21 -19.16 15.33
C PHE A 517 -3.32 -19.52 14.34
N GLU A 518 -4.48 -19.99 14.81
CA GLU A 518 -5.62 -20.24 13.92
C GLU A 518 -6.18 -18.94 13.36
N ALA A 519 -6.28 -17.88 14.17
CA ALA A 519 -6.68 -16.57 13.69
C ALA A 519 -5.67 -15.98 12.70
N ILE A 520 -4.37 -16.17 12.94
CA ILE A 520 -3.30 -15.72 12.02
C ILE A 520 -3.44 -16.44 10.67
N GLU A 521 -3.61 -17.77 10.67
CA GLU A 521 -3.75 -18.55 9.44
C GLU A 521 -5.04 -18.20 8.70
N ARG A 522 -6.15 -18.02 9.42
CA ARG A 522 -7.41 -17.53 8.81
C ARG A 522 -7.20 -16.18 8.12
N ARG A 523 -6.43 -15.26 8.70
CA ARG A 523 -6.14 -13.95 8.09
C ARG A 523 -5.21 -14.08 6.87
N LYS A 524 -4.18 -14.92 6.96
CA LYS A 524 -3.30 -15.24 5.83
C LYS A 524 -4.10 -15.72 4.62
N GLN A 525 -5.02 -16.67 4.84
CA GLN A 525 -5.88 -17.18 3.78
C GLN A 525 -6.77 -16.08 3.16
N GLN A 526 -7.28 -15.13 3.96
CA GLN A 526 -8.10 -14.04 3.44
C GLN A 526 -7.32 -13.10 2.53
N GLU A 527 -6.06 -12.79 2.86
CA GLU A 527 -5.20 -12.00 2.00
C GLU A 527 -4.83 -12.75 0.70
N LEU A 528 -4.65 -14.06 0.77
CA LEU A 528 -4.48 -14.90 -0.42
C LEU A 528 -5.73 -14.89 -1.30
N ASP A 529 -6.93 -14.99 -0.71
CA ASP A 529 -8.19 -14.91 -1.46
C ASP A 529 -8.34 -13.53 -2.14
N LYS A 530 -7.95 -12.44 -1.47
CA LYS A 530 -7.92 -11.09 -2.07
C LYS A 530 -6.94 -11.00 -3.24
N LEU A 531 -5.77 -11.62 -3.11
CA LEU A 531 -4.77 -11.72 -4.17
C LEU A 531 -5.31 -12.50 -5.39
N ASP A 532 -5.97 -13.64 -5.14
CA ASP A 532 -6.60 -14.43 -6.19
C ASP A 532 -7.66 -13.60 -6.93
N ARG A 533 -8.47 -12.81 -6.22
CA ARG A 533 -9.47 -11.92 -6.84
C ARG A 533 -8.87 -10.87 -7.77
N VAL A 534 -7.72 -10.27 -7.44
CA VAL A 534 -7.08 -9.28 -8.34
C VAL A 534 -6.39 -9.96 -9.53
N ILE A 535 -5.89 -11.19 -9.36
CA ILE A 535 -5.39 -12.01 -10.47
C ILE A 535 -6.53 -12.41 -11.41
N ASP A 536 -7.67 -12.84 -10.86
CA ASP A 536 -8.89 -13.12 -11.62
C ASP A 536 -9.39 -11.88 -12.36
N PHE A 537 -9.37 -10.71 -11.69
CA PHE A 537 -9.67 -9.44 -12.33
C PHE A 537 -8.73 -9.15 -13.51
N ALA A 538 -7.42 -9.42 -13.37
CA ALA A 538 -6.43 -9.19 -14.43
C ALA A 538 -6.64 -10.14 -15.63
N ARG A 539 -6.89 -11.42 -15.36
CA ARG A 539 -7.09 -12.47 -16.37
C ARG A 539 -8.49 -12.49 -16.97
N GLY A 540 -9.47 -11.94 -16.25
CA GLY A 540 -10.88 -12.01 -16.59
C GLY A 540 -11.20 -11.33 -17.93
N THR A 541 -12.25 -11.83 -18.59
CA THR A 541 -12.70 -11.31 -19.90
C THR A 541 -13.94 -10.43 -19.77
N ALA A 542 -14.56 -10.36 -18.61
CA ALA A 542 -15.71 -9.51 -18.32
C ALA A 542 -15.34 -8.01 -18.36
N CYS A 543 -16.34 -7.14 -18.47
CA CYS A 543 -16.13 -5.69 -18.36
C CYS A 543 -15.40 -5.36 -17.05
N ARG A 544 -14.23 -4.71 -17.14
CA ARG A 544 -13.38 -4.40 -15.98
C ARG A 544 -14.12 -3.60 -14.92
N GLN A 545 -14.77 -2.51 -15.32
CA GLN A 545 -15.52 -1.66 -14.39
C GLN A 545 -16.67 -2.44 -13.74
N ARG A 546 -17.38 -3.27 -14.49
CA ARG A 546 -18.46 -4.09 -13.94
C ARG A 546 -17.96 -5.06 -12.87
N GLU A 547 -16.80 -5.68 -13.08
CA GLU A 547 -16.21 -6.59 -12.08
C GLU A 547 -15.81 -5.84 -10.80
N ILE A 548 -15.24 -4.63 -10.93
CA ILE A 548 -14.96 -3.76 -9.78
C ILE A 548 -16.26 -3.40 -9.04
N LEU A 549 -17.31 -3.03 -9.76
CA LEU A 549 -18.61 -2.66 -9.18
C LEU A 549 -19.22 -3.84 -8.42
N ARG A 550 -19.23 -5.03 -9.04
CA ARG A 550 -19.69 -6.28 -8.41
C ARG A 550 -18.91 -6.61 -7.15
N TYR A 551 -17.59 -6.44 -7.18
CA TYR A 551 -16.72 -6.66 -6.01
C TYR A 551 -17.17 -5.82 -4.79
N PHE A 552 -17.62 -4.58 -5.01
CA PHE A 552 -18.11 -3.69 -3.94
C PHE A 552 -19.61 -3.81 -3.63
N GLY A 553 -20.30 -4.78 -4.24
CA GLY A 553 -21.72 -5.11 -3.96
C GLY A 553 -22.72 -4.53 -4.95
N GLU A 554 -22.29 -3.93 -6.07
CA GLU A 554 -23.20 -3.51 -7.16
C GLU A 554 -23.42 -4.67 -8.15
N GLU A 555 -24.24 -5.67 -7.77
CA GLU A 555 -24.43 -6.92 -8.55
C GLU A 555 -25.00 -6.70 -9.96
N ASN A 556 -25.89 -5.72 -10.11
CA ASN A 556 -26.62 -5.41 -11.34
C ASN A 556 -25.95 -4.34 -12.23
N ALA A 557 -24.64 -4.11 -12.05
CA ALA A 557 -23.91 -3.14 -12.85
C ALA A 557 -23.89 -3.52 -14.35
N ALA A 558 -24.23 -2.55 -15.21
CA ALA A 558 -24.11 -2.69 -16.66
C ALA A 558 -22.64 -2.73 -17.10
N ALA A 559 -22.37 -3.25 -18.30
CA ALA A 559 -21.05 -3.14 -18.91
C ALA A 559 -20.75 -1.66 -19.22
N CYS A 560 -19.53 -1.19 -19.01
CA CYS A 560 -19.17 0.22 -19.21
C CYS A 560 -19.03 0.63 -20.68
N GLY A 561 -18.94 -0.32 -21.62
CA GLY A 561 -18.82 -0.05 -23.05
C GLY A 561 -17.44 0.44 -23.51
N HIS A 562 -16.59 0.98 -22.62
CA HIS A 562 -15.35 1.63 -23.03
C HIS A 562 -14.04 0.98 -22.56
N CYS A 563 -14.01 0.07 -21.57
CA CYS A 563 -12.77 -0.60 -21.11
C CYS A 563 -12.15 -1.54 -22.16
N ASP A 564 -10.91 -2.00 -21.95
CA ASP A 564 -10.19 -2.92 -22.85
C ASP A 564 -11.06 -4.12 -23.31
N ASN A 565 -11.69 -4.80 -22.36
CA ASN A 565 -12.55 -5.96 -22.63
C ASN A 565 -13.86 -5.58 -23.36
N CYS A 566 -14.42 -4.39 -23.12
CA CYS A 566 -15.62 -3.93 -23.84
C CYS A 566 -15.30 -3.53 -25.28
N ARG A 567 -14.14 -2.92 -25.51
CA ARG A 567 -13.65 -2.57 -26.85
C ARG A 567 -13.42 -3.83 -27.69
N LEU A 568 -12.79 -4.86 -27.12
CA LEU A 568 -12.57 -6.13 -27.81
C LEU A 568 -13.87 -6.85 -28.21
N ARG A 569 -14.95 -6.71 -27.41
CA ARG A 569 -16.24 -7.37 -27.66
C ARG A 569 -17.14 -6.64 -28.66
N GLY A 570 -16.74 -5.47 -29.16
CA GLY A 570 -17.60 -4.64 -30.02
C GLY A 570 -18.84 -4.09 -29.32
N THR A 571 -18.91 -4.13 -27.99
CA THR A 571 -20.03 -3.60 -27.18
C THR A 571 -19.96 -2.09 -26.96
N GLY A 572 -19.22 -1.37 -27.81
CA GLY A 572 -19.13 0.08 -27.75
C GLY A 572 -20.42 0.69 -28.26
N ASP A 573 -21.26 1.16 -27.35
CA ASP A 573 -22.32 2.10 -27.69
C ASP A 573 -21.66 3.36 -28.27
N GLY A 574 -22.21 3.87 -29.36
CA GLY A 574 -21.58 4.86 -30.25
C GLY A 574 -21.34 6.23 -29.63
N GLY A 575 -20.29 6.36 -28.81
CA GLY A 575 -19.75 7.63 -28.35
C GLY A 575 -18.69 8.16 -29.32
N GLU A 576 -19.03 9.22 -30.05
CA GLU A 576 -18.15 9.98 -30.94
C GLU A 576 -16.82 10.33 -30.23
N GLY A 577 -15.70 9.81 -30.75
CA GLY A 577 -14.37 10.08 -30.19
C GLY A 577 -13.28 9.04 -30.46
N ALA A 578 -13.52 8.02 -31.28
CA ALA A 578 -12.45 7.14 -31.75
C ALA A 578 -11.68 7.82 -32.89
N SER A 579 -10.42 8.18 -32.65
CA SER A 579 -9.52 8.71 -33.69
C SER A 579 -9.39 7.74 -34.86
N GLU A 580 -9.36 8.27 -36.08
CA GLU A 580 -9.34 7.57 -37.37
C GLU A 580 -8.17 6.58 -37.62
N ASN A 581 -7.28 6.35 -36.65
CA ASN A 581 -6.09 5.52 -36.81
C ASN A 581 -6.23 4.04 -36.39
N ASP A 582 -7.41 3.58 -35.94
CA ASP A 582 -7.60 2.19 -35.46
C ASP A 582 -8.26 1.24 -36.50
N ARG A 583 -8.37 1.67 -37.76
CA ARG A 583 -8.94 0.86 -38.87
C ARG A 583 -7.91 0.05 -39.65
N ASN A 584 -7.04 -0.68 -38.96
CA ASN A 584 -6.11 -1.61 -39.61
C ASN A 584 -6.08 -2.99 -38.93
N LEU A 585 -7.26 -3.52 -38.57
CA LEU A 585 -7.42 -4.97 -38.55
C LEU A 585 -7.81 -5.41 -39.96
N PRO A 586 -7.10 -6.37 -40.59
CA PRO A 586 -7.57 -6.94 -41.84
C PRO A 586 -8.95 -7.56 -41.62
N ASP A 587 -9.87 -7.30 -42.55
CA ASP A 587 -11.18 -7.95 -42.56
C ASP A 587 -11.00 -9.48 -42.45
N SER A 588 -11.95 -10.17 -41.81
CA SER A 588 -11.95 -11.63 -41.64
C SER A 588 -11.82 -12.43 -42.95
N ALA A 589 -11.95 -11.76 -44.11
CA ALA A 589 -11.77 -12.30 -45.44
C ALA A 589 -10.30 -12.51 -45.87
N ASP A 590 -9.31 -11.91 -45.19
CA ASP A 590 -7.89 -11.92 -45.61
C ASP A 590 -6.99 -12.87 -44.80
N ILE A 591 -7.53 -13.61 -43.82
CA ILE A 591 -6.73 -14.58 -43.05
C ILE A 591 -6.50 -15.82 -43.91
N HIS A 592 -5.26 -16.02 -44.35
CA HIS A 592 -4.89 -17.16 -45.20
C HIS A 592 -5.34 -18.50 -44.57
N PRO A 593 -6.10 -19.37 -45.28
CA PRO A 593 -6.70 -20.58 -44.71
C PRO A 593 -5.73 -21.51 -43.96
N LYS A 594 -4.48 -21.58 -44.42
CA LYS A 594 -3.40 -22.32 -43.74
C LYS A 594 -3.05 -21.81 -42.34
N ILE A 595 -3.23 -20.52 -42.04
CA ILE A 595 -3.02 -19.95 -40.71
C ILE A 595 -4.12 -20.41 -39.76
N VAL A 596 -5.38 -20.35 -40.22
CA VAL A 596 -6.54 -20.85 -39.46
C VAL A 596 -6.38 -22.35 -39.17
N GLU A 597 -5.93 -23.12 -40.16
CA GLU A 597 -5.63 -24.54 -40.00
C GLU A 597 -4.53 -24.78 -38.97
N ALA A 598 -3.41 -24.04 -39.03
CA ALA A 598 -2.33 -24.14 -38.06
C ALA A 598 -2.80 -23.80 -36.63
N VAL A 599 -3.60 -22.75 -36.47
CA VAL A 599 -4.22 -22.37 -35.19
C VAL A 599 -5.05 -23.53 -34.63
N ARG A 600 -5.96 -24.10 -35.44
CA ARG A 600 -6.79 -25.24 -35.02
C ARG A 600 -5.95 -26.47 -34.67
N MET A 601 -4.86 -26.73 -35.39
CA MET A 601 -3.92 -27.81 -35.07
C MET A 601 -3.23 -27.58 -33.72
N VAL A 602 -2.81 -26.35 -33.41
CA VAL A 602 -2.23 -26.01 -32.09
C VAL A 602 -3.27 -26.21 -30.98
N LEU A 603 -4.47 -25.66 -31.13
CA LEU A 603 -5.54 -25.75 -30.13
C LEU A 603 -5.95 -27.21 -29.87
N SER A 604 -6.08 -28.00 -30.94
CA SER A 604 -6.33 -29.45 -30.85
C SER A 604 -5.18 -30.17 -30.15
N GLY A 605 -3.93 -29.79 -30.43
CA GLY A 605 -2.74 -30.28 -29.73
C GLY A 605 -2.81 -30.05 -28.23
N VAL A 606 -3.14 -28.82 -27.80
CA VAL A 606 -3.30 -28.46 -26.39
C VAL A 606 -4.42 -29.30 -25.75
N ALA A 607 -5.60 -29.36 -26.37
CA ALA A 607 -6.74 -30.12 -25.88
C ALA A 607 -6.41 -31.60 -25.62
N ARG A 608 -5.62 -32.21 -26.52
CA ARG A 608 -5.18 -33.61 -26.37
C ARG A 608 -4.15 -33.79 -25.27
N THR A 609 -3.30 -32.80 -25.02
CA THR A 609 -2.36 -32.85 -23.89
C THR A 609 -3.04 -32.66 -22.54
N GLN A 610 -4.17 -31.94 -22.47
CA GLN A 610 -4.97 -31.80 -21.24
C GLN A 610 -5.66 -33.10 -20.81
N GLN A 611 -5.88 -34.04 -21.73
CA GLN A 611 -6.43 -35.37 -21.42
C GLN A 611 -5.41 -36.31 -20.75
N LEU A 612 -4.15 -35.88 -20.62
CA LEU A 612 -3.08 -36.68 -20.03
C LEU A 612 -3.01 -36.48 -18.52
N LYS A 613 -2.48 -37.48 -17.80
CA LYS A 613 -2.28 -37.44 -16.34
C LYS A 613 -1.15 -36.50 -15.89
N PHE A 614 -0.50 -35.78 -16.79
CA PHE A 614 0.64 -34.91 -16.48
C PHE A 614 0.59 -33.63 -17.31
N SER A 615 1.11 -32.56 -16.72
CA SER A 615 1.00 -31.22 -17.27
C SER A 615 2.04 -30.92 -18.35
N CYS A 616 1.63 -30.17 -19.36
CA CYS A 616 2.46 -29.82 -20.50
C CYS A 616 2.60 -28.29 -20.64
N GLY A 617 3.85 -27.81 -20.62
CA GLY A 617 4.17 -26.41 -20.93
C GLY A 617 4.36 -26.17 -22.43
N LYS A 618 4.33 -24.90 -22.87
CA LYS A 618 4.33 -24.51 -24.30
C LYS A 618 5.45 -25.15 -25.13
N ASN A 619 6.66 -25.25 -24.57
CA ASN A 619 7.81 -25.84 -25.27
C ASN A 619 7.63 -27.34 -25.55
N LEU A 620 6.99 -28.08 -24.63
CA LEU A 620 6.76 -29.51 -24.80
C LEU A 620 5.67 -29.77 -25.84
N ILE A 621 4.63 -28.92 -25.85
CA ILE A 621 3.55 -28.95 -26.84
C ILE A 621 4.09 -28.63 -28.24
N ALA A 622 4.93 -27.60 -28.37
CA ALA A 622 5.58 -27.28 -29.64
C ALA A 622 6.45 -28.44 -30.17
N GLN A 623 7.21 -29.12 -29.31
CA GLN A 623 7.99 -30.30 -29.70
C GLN A 623 7.13 -31.45 -30.21
N MET A 624 5.98 -31.69 -29.55
CA MET A 624 5.01 -32.70 -29.98
C MET A 624 4.42 -32.35 -31.35
N LEU A 625 3.96 -31.12 -31.55
CA LEU A 625 3.35 -30.67 -32.80
C LEU A 625 4.35 -30.70 -33.97
N CYS A 626 5.62 -30.39 -33.74
CA CYS A 626 6.68 -30.51 -34.76
C CYS A 626 7.17 -31.96 -34.99
N GLY A 627 6.72 -32.94 -34.20
CA GLY A 627 7.12 -34.34 -34.37
C GLY A 627 8.55 -34.65 -33.91
N SER A 628 9.00 -34.02 -32.82
CA SER A 628 10.37 -34.19 -32.29
C SER A 628 10.69 -35.67 -31.95
N ASN A 629 11.88 -36.14 -32.33
CA ASN A 629 12.37 -37.48 -32.00
C ASN A 629 13.03 -37.58 -30.61
N SER A 630 12.87 -36.58 -29.73
CA SER A 630 13.50 -36.59 -28.41
C SER A 630 13.05 -37.78 -27.56
N ALA A 631 13.96 -38.31 -26.72
CA ALA A 631 13.64 -39.41 -25.80
C ALA A 631 12.46 -39.07 -24.86
N LYS A 632 12.25 -37.78 -24.60
CA LYS A 632 11.15 -37.25 -23.79
C LYS A 632 9.77 -37.45 -24.44
N MET A 633 9.66 -37.38 -25.78
CA MET A 633 8.39 -37.62 -26.49
C MET A 633 7.90 -39.06 -26.29
N LYS A 634 8.80 -40.04 -26.47
CA LYS A 634 8.50 -41.47 -26.27
C LYS A 634 8.22 -41.81 -24.80
N LYS A 635 9.02 -41.24 -23.88
CA LYS A 635 8.84 -41.45 -22.43
C LYS A 635 7.47 -40.97 -21.93
N LEU A 636 7.02 -39.83 -22.44
CA LEU A 636 5.73 -39.22 -22.08
C LEU A 636 4.58 -39.69 -22.99
N ARG A 637 4.85 -40.58 -23.95
CA ARG A 637 3.88 -41.11 -24.94
C ARG A 637 3.20 -40.03 -25.77
N LEU A 638 3.84 -38.87 -25.93
CA LEU A 638 3.32 -37.76 -26.76
C LEU A 638 3.40 -38.09 -28.25
N ASP A 639 4.27 -39.00 -28.64
CA ASP A 639 4.40 -39.57 -29.99
C ASP A 639 3.18 -40.40 -30.43
N ARG A 640 2.31 -40.79 -29.49
CA ARG A 640 1.09 -41.56 -29.77
C ARG A 640 -0.15 -40.70 -29.97
N LEU A 641 -0.07 -39.41 -29.71
CA LEU A 641 -1.20 -38.50 -29.89
C LEU A 641 -1.47 -38.30 -31.38
N SER A 642 -2.75 -38.19 -31.76
CA SER A 642 -3.15 -37.92 -33.14
C SER A 642 -2.64 -36.57 -33.66
N THR A 643 -2.22 -35.69 -32.75
CA THR A 643 -1.68 -34.36 -33.03
C THR A 643 -0.15 -34.33 -33.17
N PHE A 644 0.52 -35.46 -32.99
CA PHE A 644 1.97 -35.54 -33.12
C PHE A 644 2.42 -35.30 -34.57
N GLY A 645 3.34 -34.35 -34.77
CA GLY A 645 3.91 -34.07 -36.09
C GLY A 645 2.99 -33.35 -37.08
N LEU A 646 1.82 -32.86 -36.66
CA LEU A 646 0.91 -32.10 -37.54
C LEU A 646 1.56 -30.83 -38.12
N LEU A 647 2.47 -30.21 -37.37
CA LEU A 647 3.21 -29.01 -37.75
C LEU A 647 4.69 -29.30 -38.06
N LYS A 648 5.01 -30.50 -38.57
CA LYS A 648 6.40 -30.90 -38.93
C LYS A 648 7.11 -29.99 -39.94
N HIS A 649 6.35 -29.16 -40.65
CA HIS A 649 6.85 -28.21 -41.64
C HIS A 649 7.25 -26.86 -41.02
N LEU A 650 6.91 -26.61 -39.75
CA LEU A 650 7.30 -25.41 -39.00
C LEU A 650 8.45 -25.73 -38.04
N ARG A 651 9.27 -24.73 -37.76
CA ARG A 651 10.29 -24.78 -36.70
C ARG A 651 9.61 -24.70 -35.34
N GLN A 652 10.21 -25.33 -34.33
CA GLN A 652 9.66 -25.33 -32.97
C GLN A 652 9.43 -23.90 -32.43
N GLN A 653 10.34 -22.97 -32.73
CA GLN A 653 10.22 -21.57 -32.32
C GLN A 653 8.99 -20.88 -32.92
N GLU A 654 8.65 -21.18 -34.19
CA GLU A 654 7.48 -20.62 -34.88
C GLU A 654 6.18 -21.14 -34.24
N VAL A 655 6.16 -22.41 -33.80
CA VAL A 655 5.02 -22.97 -33.07
C VAL A 655 4.90 -22.39 -31.66
N VAL A 656 6.02 -22.08 -31.00
CA VAL A 656 5.99 -21.38 -29.69
C VAL A 656 5.45 -19.97 -29.85
N GLU A 657 5.86 -19.23 -30.89
CA GLU A 657 5.33 -17.89 -31.19
C GLU A 657 3.84 -17.92 -31.55
N LEU A 658 3.39 -18.96 -32.24
CA LEU A 658 1.97 -19.19 -32.50
C LEU A 658 1.19 -19.47 -31.21
N ILE A 659 1.72 -20.31 -30.31
CA ILE A 659 1.13 -20.53 -28.98
C ILE A 659 1.10 -19.23 -28.16
N ASP A 660 2.16 -18.43 -28.22
CA ASP A 660 2.23 -17.13 -27.54
C ASP A 660 1.20 -16.14 -28.12
N SER A 661 1.02 -16.14 -29.44
CA SER A 661 -0.04 -15.36 -30.10
C SER A 661 -1.44 -15.84 -29.68
N LEU A 662 -1.63 -17.13 -29.45
CA LEU A 662 -2.89 -17.69 -28.95
C LEU A 662 -3.14 -17.38 -27.45
N PHE A 663 -2.10 -17.11 -26.66
CA PHE A 663 -2.27 -16.48 -25.34
C PHE A 663 -2.74 -15.03 -25.48
N VAL A 664 -2.16 -14.25 -26.41
CA VAL A 664 -2.55 -12.86 -26.67
C VAL A 664 -4.01 -12.80 -27.18
N LEU A 665 -4.37 -13.68 -28.11
CA LEU A 665 -5.72 -13.84 -28.64
C LEU A 665 -6.67 -14.55 -27.68
N ARG A 666 -6.18 -14.96 -26.50
CA ARG A 666 -6.94 -15.59 -25.41
C ARG A 666 -7.63 -16.91 -25.77
N CYS A 667 -7.18 -17.59 -26.83
CA CYS A 667 -7.57 -18.96 -27.15
C CYS A 667 -6.91 -19.99 -26.22
N LEU A 668 -5.77 -19.61 -25.62
CA LEU A 668 -5.05 -20.41 -24.64
C LEU A 668 -4.87 -19.60 -23.36
N GLN A 669 -4.70 -20.30 -22.24
CA GLN A 669 -4.30 -19.72 -20.96
C GLN A 669 -3.15 -20.52 -20.34
N GLN A 670 -2.36 -19.85 -19.49
CA GLN A 670 -1.35 -20.52 -18.69
C GLN A 670 -1.86 -20.65 -17.25
N VAL A 671 -1.86 -21.87 -16.74
CA VAL A 671 -2.23 -22.20 -15.35
C VAL A 671 -0.99 -22.75 -14.65
N ASP A 672 -0.65 -22.16 -13.51
CA ASP A 672 0.46 -22.65 -12.68
C ASP A 672 -0.14 -23.65 -11.67
N ILE A 673 0.17 -24.95 -11.84
CA ILE A 673 -0.33 -26.00 -10.93
C ILE A 673 0.53 -26.08 -9.66
N ASP A 674 1.81 -25.68 -9.75
CA ASP A 674 2.76 -25.56 -8.63
C ASP A 674 3.79 -24.45 -8.95
N ARG A 675 4.52 -23.97 -7.92
CA ARG A 675 5.53 -22.87 -7.89
C ARG A 675 6.58 -22.85 -9.03
N TYR A 676 6.67 -23.89 -9.88
CA TYR A 676 7.67 -24.04 -10.94
C TYR A 676 7.16 -24.66 -12.27
N ARG A 677 5.85 -24.91 -12.43
CA ARG A 677 5.33 -25.67 -13.58
C ARG A 677 4.17 -24.97 -14.30
N PRO A 678 4.47 -24.10 -15.27
CA PRO A 678 3.44 -23.50 -16.11
C PRO A 678 2.83 -24.52 -17.07
N VAL A 679 1.51 -24.61 -17.05
CA VAL A 679 0.70 -25.54 -17.84
C VAL A 679 -0.11 -24.75 -18.84
N VAL A 680 -0.16 -25.21 -20.09
CA VAL A 680 -0.98 -24.59 -21.13
C VAL A 680 -2.33 -25.27 -21.18
N GLU A 681 -3.39 -24.47 -21.10
CA GLU A 681 -4.77 -24.94 -21.16
C GLU A 681 -5.57 -24.21 -22.23
N LEU A 682 -6.55 -24.91 -22.78
CA LEU A 682 -7.53 -24.35 -23.71
C LEU A 682 -8.58 -23.54 -22.93
N THR A 683 -8.92 -22.34 -23.41
CA THR A 683 -10.03 -21.53 -22.87
C THR A 683 -11.35 -21.92 -23.54
N GLU A 684 -12.49 -21.51 -23.00
CA GLU A 684 -13.81 -21.69 -23.66
C GLU A 684 -13.81 -21.08 -25.07
N TYR A 685 -13.27 -19.86 -25.22
CA TYR A 685 -13.10 -19.22 -26.52
C TYR A 685 -12.18 -20.02 -27.46
N GLY A 686 -11.10 -20.58 -26.92
CA GLY A 686 -10.23 -21.50 -27.65
C GLY A 686 -10.94 -22.76 -28.13
N GLU A 687 -11.89 -23.30 -27.36
CA GLU A 687 -12.72 -24.43 -27.78
C GLU A 687 -13.62 -24.07 -28.97
N GLU A 688 -14.26 -22.91 -28.93
CA GLU A 688 -15.11 -22.43 -30.02
C GLU A 688 -14.31 -22.24 -31.32
N VAL A 689 -13.14 -21.59 -31.23
CA VAL A 689 -12.21 -21.39 -32.36
C VAL A 689 -11.69 -22.73 -32.89
N MET A 690 -11.36 -23.67 -31.99
CA MET A 690 -10.93 -25.02 -32.35
C MET A 690 -12.02 -25.79 -33.11
N ARG A 691 -13.29 -25.67 -32.68
CA ARG A 691 -14.45 -26.29 -33.33
C ARG A 691 -14.89 -25.54 -34.59
N GLY A 692 -14.37 -24.35 -34.82
CA GLY A 692 -14.69 -23.51 -35.97
C GLY A 692 -16.04 -22.82 -35.89
N GLN A 693 -16.48 -22.51 -34.68
CA GLN A 693 -17.75 -21.85 -34.39
C GLN A 693 -17.64 -20.31 -34.46
N THR A 694 -16.43 -19.77 -34.48
CA THR A 694 -16.08 -18.34 -34.49
C THR A 694 -14.80 -18.09 -35.26
#